data_AF-A0A058Z6J8-F1
#
_entry.id   AF-A0A058Z6J8-F1
#
_cell.length_a   1.000
_cell.length_b   1.000
_cell.length_c   1.000
_cell.angle_alpha   90.00
_cell.angle_beta   90.00
_cell.angle_gamma   90.00
#
_symmetry.space_group_name_H-M   'P 1'
#
loop_
_entity.id
_entity.type
_entity.pdbx_description
1 polymer ?
#
loop_
_entity_poly.entity_id
_entity_poly.type
_entity_poly.pdbx_seq_one_letter_code
_entity_poly.pdbx_strand_id
1 'polypeptide(L)'
;MASMRPSGPLRAPRRLLSLLVLCACLALFHATGAAAPARQIQTDTFRAGRARRDITGPAGQINMMGYANPMQSTGGLDSRLYARAFVFQGANSDANYVGPSLEMRARAAAAAAAAAAATDSDGRDPFSSHARDIPEEHRRRANVQSRPQDTQYGKAPTGDPHLAAVALMDIAFVTENLVFGVLDELQRIFAARGQVSPYDVTNILLAGTHTHSGPGGYAQYVLFQMTSAGFVEDSYWAIVLGTAEAIVAAHDDLQAAEILATKGHPNPGDGLIGRNRSPTSYLENPQSERDRYPGDTDTEMSLLRVRSVPTGNAKPVDLGLMNWFAVHPTSRNNTNTLISGDNKGFASYLFEQAMAPPGGSADAGTESPFVAAFLNSNMGDISPNIEGAQCYDGPAAGDFCDPLHSTCPNNRGLQRSQFCHGVGPSGRDDRLNSRIIGERQYLLAKRLFGQAANIGNGGWRVAGGSFGSQAEVESRMMFIRFSDRRVLSDPTNLPPLRKPVEVELCKPAMGYSFAAGTTDGPGMFNFYQGQKRGSPFWNWVRNFLRVPSSKLVRCQRPKPILLATGEATLPHAWQADIVPVQLLRIGDLAIAALPGEFTTMAGRRLRESVHKILIDGGVIGRNTGLTVVTGLASSYIDYITTQEEYQPQRYEAASNIFGEHTFAGYLSAFGQLADAMVTNSTVPVGEWPPDLRGKLITRFSPKLSPDVLPTGVDFGDLVSGPEARIRVGDTVEAVFWGANPRNDHRRGRTFLRIEQKLGSGTWQTVRTDADWDTELEWLPQKKDNSRGGGGGGAGAGGNADEADGSDAGLPFVQGMDEPDEYIWASDSLRPSMEDIPEEDLVEEYRWMGQHLSFGRGTALGVSPGQPHCNAKKTLTSQVAIRWRTAGNGSSVAPSTPKPGVYRIVYTGDRLHSDCKTVSSFSGVSPEFQLYV
;
A
#
# COMPACT_ATOMS: atom_id res chain seq x y z
N MET A 1 -44.61 -6.30 -71.95
CA MET A 1 -43.90 -6.22 -73.25
C MET A 1 -44.24 -4.89 -73.89
N ALA A 2 -43.29 -4.27 -74.61
CA ALA A 2 -43.49 -3.09 -75.49
C ALA A 2 -44.04 -1.79 -74.84
N SER A 3 -43.78 -0.58 -75.36
CA SER A 3 -42.60 -0.09 -76.11
C SER A 3 -42.49 1.44 -75.99
N MET A 4 -41.28 1.97 -76.29
CA MET A 4 -40.89 3.33 -76.74
C MET A 4 -41.91 4.49 -76.65
N ARG A 5 -41.60 5.60 -75.95
CA ARG A 5 -40.66 6.72 -76.29
C ARG A 5 -41.24 7.76 -77.30
N PRO A 6 -40.74 9.03 -77.31
CA PRO A 6 -41.62 10.19 -77.53
C PRO A 6 -41.18 11.19 -78.62
N SER A 7 -42.03 12.19 -78.86
CA SER A 7 -41.70 13.54 -79.38
C SER A 7 -42.83 14.51 -78.97
N GLY A 8 -42.69 15.84 -78.96
CA GLY A 8 -41.52 16.71 -79.17
C GLY A 8 -41.91 18.19 -78.88
N PRO A 9 -40.96 19.11 -78.56
CA PRO A 9 -41.30 20.39 -77.93
C PRO A 9 -41.21 21.63 -78.84
N LEU A 10 -41.75 22.76 -78.36
CA LEU A 10 -41.41 24.12 -78.84
C LEU A 10 -40.70 24.94 -77.74
N ARG A 11 -39.95 25.98 -78.16
CA ARG A 11 -38.99 26.74 -77.33
C ARG A 11 -39.20 28.25 -77.45
N ALA A 12 -38.99 29.00 -76.37
CA ALA A 12 -38.26 30.29 -76.30
C ALA A 12 -38.43 30.96 -74.91
N PRO A 13 -37.63 31.99 -74.52
CA PRO A 13 -36.26 32.32 -74.90
C PRO A 13 -35.30 32.32 -73.69
N ARG A 14 -33.98 32.33 -73.95
CA ARG A 14 -32.97 31.86 -72.98
C ARG A 14 -32.28 32.92 -72.07
N ARG A 15 -32.75 34.18 -72.00
CA ARG A 15 -31.99 35.28 -71.35
C ARG A 15 -32.47 35.79 -69.98
N LEU A 16 -33.72 35.60 -69.58
CA LEU A 16 -34.15 35.99 -68.21
C LEU A 16 -33.67 35.02 -67.14
N LEU A 17 -33.54 33.73 -67.48
CA LEU A 17 -33.16 32.69 -66.52
C LEU A 17 -31.74 32.89 -65.97
N SER A 18 -30.83 33.53 -66.72
CA SER A 18 -29.43 33.70 -66.32
C SER A 18 -29.27 34.63 -65.11
N LEU A 19 -30.01 35.74 -65.01
CA LEU A 19 -29.95 36.61 -63.82
C LEU A 19 -30.67 35.98 -62.63
N LEU A 20 -31.83 35.35 -62.85
CA LEU A 20 -32.55 34.65 -61.78
C LEU A 20 -31.74 33.48 -61.21
N VAL A 21 -31.05 32.72 -62.05
CA VAL A 21 -30.12 31.67 -61.60
C VAL A 21 -28.88 32.29 -60.93
N LEU A 22 -28.33 33.42 -61.38
CA LEU A 22 -27.18 34.02 -60.69
C LEU A 22 -27.55 34.55 -59.30
N CYS A 23 -28.71 35.19 -59.13
CA CYS A 23 -29.22 35.63 -57.83
C CYS A 23 -29.61 34.43 -56.95
N ALA A 24 -30.27 33.40 -57.50
CA ALA A 24 -30.58 32.18 -56.76
C ALA A 24 -29.31 31.41 -56.36
N CYS A 25 -28.28 31.36 -57.20
CA CYS A 25 -26.99 30.77 -56.86
C CYS A 25 -26.23 31.62 -55.83
N LEU A 26 -26.27 32.96 -55.87
CA LEU A 26 -25.67 33.79 -54.82
C LEU A 26 -26.39 33.62 -53.48
N ALA A 27 -27.73 33.52 -53.48
CA ALA A 27 -28.51 33.18 -52.29
C ALA A 27 -28.21 31.76 -51.80
N LEU A 28 -28.07 30.78 -52.70
CA LEU A 28 -27.72 29.40 -52.35
C LEU A 28 -26.28 29.26 -51.88
N PHE A 29 -25.31 30.02 -52.40
CA PHE A 29 -23.94 30.06 -51.86
C PHE A 29 -23.85 30.77 -50.50
N HIS A 30 -24.73 31.73 -50.21
CA HIS A 30 -24.90 32.25 -48.84
C HIS A 30 -25.69 31.29 -47.93
N ALA A 31 -26.41 30.30 -48.49
CA ALA A 31 -27.12 29.26 -47.74
C ALA A 31 -26.37 27.92 -47.62
N THR A 32 -25.30 27.69 -48.40
CA THR A 32 -24.37 26.55 -48.28
C THR A 32 -23.02 26.93 -47.66
N GLY A 33 -22.84 28.20 -47.29
CA GLY A 33 -21.79 28.67 -46.38
C GLY A 33 -22.02 28.31 -44.91
N ALA A 34 -23.11 27.60 -44.59
CA ALA A 34 -23.29 26.94 -43.30
C ALA A 34 -22.25 25.82 -43.16
N ALA A 35 -21.13 26.12 -42.50
CA ALA A 35 -20.21 25.09 -42.04
C ALA A 35 -21.01 24.02 -41.29
N ALA A 36 -20.83 22.74 -41.67
CA ALA A 36 -21.42 21.63 -40.92
C ALA A 36 -21.08 21.84 -39.44
N PRO A 37 -22.08 21.91 -38.55
CA PRO A 37 -21.96 22.60 -37.26
C PRO A 37 -20.73 22.05 -36.54
N ALA A 38 -19.73 22.92 -36.37
CA ALA A 38 -18.40 22.53 -35.90
C ALA A 38 -18.59 21.80 -34.58
N ARG A 39 -18.47 20.46 -34.62
CA ARG A 39 -19.06 19.55 -33.64
C ARG A 39 -18.60 20.00 -32.26
N GLN A 40 -19.50 20.63 -31.50
CA GLN A 40 -19.15 21.28 -30.24
C GLN A 40 -18.37 20.27 -29.41
N ILE A 41 -17.15 20.64 -29.01
CA ILE A 41 -16.38 19.83 -28.08
C ILE A 41 -17.25 19.73 -26.84
N GLN A 42 -17.70 18.52 -26.55
CA GLN A 42 -18.90 18.29 -25.77
C GLN A 42 -18.66 18.75 -24.33
N THR A 43 -19.29 19.87 -23.95
CA THR A 43 -19.09 20.64 -22.69
C THR A 43 -19.59 19.91 -21.43
N ASP A 44 -19.74 18.60 -21.55
CA ASP A 44 -20.39 17.67 -20.62
C ASP A 44 -19.48 16.47 -20.30
N THR A 45 -18.28 16.41 -20.91
CA THR A 45 -17.36 15.25 -20.84
C THR A 45 -16.15 15.58 -19.97
N PHE A 46 -15.86 14.72 -18.99
CA PHE A 46 -14.64 14.81 -18.19
C PHE A 46 -13.40 14.74 -19.07
N ARG A 47 -12.30 15.34 -18.62
CA ARG A 47 -10.96 14.88 -19.01
C ARG A 47 -10.37 14.07 -17.88
N ALA A 48 -9.71 12.97 -18.21
CA ALA A 48 -8.91 12.20 -17.28
C ALA A 48 -7.54 11.92 -17.90
N GLY A 49 -6.51 11.85 -17.07
CA GLY A 49 -5.18 11.37 -17.45
C GLY A 49 -4.60 10.55 -16.30
N ARG A 50 -3.66 9.65 -16.60
CA ARG A 50 -3.15 8.69 -15.61
C ARG A 50 -1.67 8.38 -15.81
N ALA A 51 -0.98 8.06 -14.73
CA ALA A 51 0.42 7.62 -14.78
C ALA A 51 0.80 6.76 -13.57
N ARG A 52 1.89 6.02 -13.74
CA ARG A 52 2.56 5.23 -12.69
C ARG A 52 4.03 5.60 -12.65
N ARG A 53 4.62 5.80 -11.46
CA ARG A 53 6.04 6.10 -11.28
C ARG A 53 6.61 5.36 -10.08
N ASP A 54 7.88 5.00 -10.17
CA ASP A 54 8.63 4.32 -9.11
C ASP A 54 8.94 5.30 -7.95
N ILE A 55 8.56 4.89 -6.74
CA ILE A 55 8.83 5.57 -5.46
C ILE A 55 9.71 4.73 -4.51
N THR A 56 10.30 3.64 -5.01
CA THR A 56 11.09 2.70 -4.20
C THR A 56 12.29 3.39 -3.56
N GLY A 57 12.31 3.40 -2.23
CA GLY A 57 13.41 3.92 -1.41
C GLY A 57 14.53 2.89 -1.17
N PRO A 58 15.34 3.07 -0.12
CA PRO A 58 16.47 2.18 0.17
C PRO A 58 16.09 0.73 0.45
N ALA A 59 16.45 -0.18 -0.46
CA ALA A 59 16.31 -1.63 -0.29
C ALA A 59 17.35 -2.26 0.66
N GLY A 60 18.15 -1.44 1.37
CA GLY A 60 19.15 -1.92 2.33
C GLY A 60 19.24 -1.06 3.60
N GLN A 61 19.19 -1.72 4.75
CA GLN A 61 19.52 -1.20 6.09
C GLN A 61 18.66 -0.02 6.58
N ILE A 62 17.42 0.12 6.12
CA ILE A 62 16.45 1.11 6.63
C ILE A 62 15.28 0.39 7.30
N ASN A 63 14.89 0.83 8.49
CA ASN A 63 13.75 0.24 9.20
C ASN A 63 12.45 0.37 8.39
N MET A 64 11.67 -0.70 8.35
CA MET A 64 10.42 -0.77 7.58
C MET A 64 9.30 -0.07 8.35
N MET A 65 8.39 0.61 7.64
CA MET A 65 7.28 1.34 8.26
C MET A 65 6.02 0.47 8.36
N GLY A 66 5.35 0.54 9.51
CA GLY A 66 4.15 -0.25 9.80
C GLY A 66 4.26 -0.90 11.17
N TYR A 67 4.89 -2.07 11.24
CA TYR A 67 4.98 -2.92 12.45
C TYR A 67 5.73 -2.36 13.66
N ALA A 68 6.39 -1.20 13.53
CA ALA A 68 7.21 -0.59 14.59
C ALA A 68 8.32 -1.50 15.17
N ASN A 69 8.69 -2.57 14.45
CA ASN A 69 9.71 -3.53 14.87
C ASN A 69 11.12 -2.96 14.59
N PRO A 70 11.93 -2.63 15.63
CA PRO A 70 13.26 -2.04 15.43
C PRO A 70 14.27 -3.03 14.82
N MET A 71 13.96 -4.32 14.75
CA MET A 71 14.75 -5.36 14.10
C MET A 71 14.37 -5.59 12.63
N GLN A 72 13.28 -4.99 12.15
CA GLN A 72 12.79 -5.14 10.78
C GLN A 72 13.37 -4.03 9.89
N SER A 73 14.48 -4.33 9.21
CA SER A 73 15.12 -3.43 8.26
C SER A 73 15.13 -4.02 6.85
N THR A 74 15.10 -3.16 5.83
CA THR A 74 15.17 -3.57 4.44
C THR A 74 16.46 -4.34 4.13
N GLY A 75 16.33 -5.40 3.36
CA GLY A 75 17.42 -6.27 2.91
C GLY A 75 17.15 -6.88 1.54
N GLY A 76 16.38 -6.17 0.69
CA GLY A 76 16.00 -6.67 -0.62
C GLY A 76 14.68 -6.13 -1.18
N LEU A 77 14.19 -6.75 -2.25
CA LEU A 77 12.90 -6.51 -2.90
C LEU A 77 12.20 -7.85 -3.26
N ASP A 78 10.89 -7.90 -3.02
CA ASP A 78 9.90 -8.85 -3.59
C ASP A 78 9.01 -8.12 -4.62
N SER A 79 8.85 -6.79 -4.50
CA SER A 79 8.36 -5.93 -5.58
C SER A 79 8.93 -4.51 -5.50
N ARG A 80 8.90 -3.78 -6.62
CA ARG A 80 8.96 -2.31 -6.64
C ARG A 80 7.74 -1.69 -5.94
N LEU A 81 7.85 -0.43 -5.53
CA LEU A 81 6.78 0.40 -4.97
C LEU A 81 6.44 1.54 -5.93
N TYR A 82 5.16 1.81 -6.16
CA TYR A 82 4.71 2.80 -7.14
C TYR A 82 3.79 3.89 -6.55
N ALA A 83 3.91 5.10 -7.10
CA ALA A 83 2.85 6.09 -7.09
C ALA A 83 1.98 5.92 -8.35
N ARG A 84 0.68 5.73 -8.18
CA ARG A 84 -0.35 5.60 -9.21
C ARG A 84 -1.27 6.82 -9.14
N ALA A 85 -1.11 7.72 -10.10
CA ALA A 85 -1.81 9.00 -10.15
C ALA A 85 -2.91 9.00 -11.23
N PHE A 86 -4.07 9.55 -10.87
CA PHE A 86 -5.14 9.92 -11.76
C PHE A 86 -5.43 11.41 -11.61
N VAL A 87 -5.50 12.14 -12.73
CA VAL A 87 -5.90 13.54 -12.75
C VAL A 87 -7.25 13.62 -13.46
N PHE A 88 -8.22 14.30 -12.84
CA PHE A 88 -9.56 14.51 -13.35
C PHE A 88 -9.81 16.00 -13.53
N GLN A 89 -10.39 16.41 -14.66
CA GLN A 89 -10.78 17.78 -14.93
C GLN A 89 -12.24 17.84 -15.39
N GLY A 90 -13.01 18.74 -14.77
CA GLY A 90 -14.40 19.03 -15.12
C GLY A 90 -14.51 19.93 -16.37
N ALA A 91 -15.64 19.87 -17.05
CA ALA A 91 -15.81 20.55 -18.34
C ALA A 91 -15.89 22.09 -18.26
N ASN A 92 -16.13 22.64 -17.08
CA ASN A 92 -16.12 24.09 -16.80
C ASN A 92 -14.72 24.64 -16.42
N SER A 93 -13.65 23.83 -16.47
CA SER A 93 -12.29 24.32 -16.25
C SER A 93 -11.92 25.39 -17.28
N ASP A 94 -11.34 26.50 -16.82
CA ASP A 94 -11.08 27.65 -17.66
C ASP A 94 -10.02 27.34 -18.74
N ALA A 95 -10.44 27.31 -20.01
CA ALA A 95 -9.58 26.95 -21.15
C ALA A 95 -8.42 27.95 -21.40
N ASN A 96 -8.36 29.01 -20.60
CA ASN A 96 -7.26 29.96 -20.53
C ASN A 96 -5.98 29.42 -19.84
N TYR A 97 -5.99 28.23 -19.22
CA TYR A 97 -4.74 27.52 -18.94
C TYR A 97 -4.18 26.95 -20.25
N VAL A 98 -3.36 27.75 -20.94
CA VAL A 98 -2.78 27.41 -22.25
C VAL A 98 -1.73 26.31 -22.11
N GLY A 99 -2.20 25.06 -22.07
CA GLY A 99 -1.39 23.88 -22.34
C GLY A 99 -0.85 23.90 -23.78
N PRO A 100 0.21 23.12 -24.10
CA PRO A 100 0.86 23.22 -25.40
C PRO A 100 -0.08 22.93 -26.58
N SER A 101 -0.01 23.76 -27.62
CA SER A 101 -0.81 23.62 -28.83
C SER A 101 -0.64 22.25 -29.49
N LEU A 102 -1.58 21.86 -30.37
CA LEU A 102 -1.48 20.62 -31.13
C LEU A 102 -0.18 20.52 -31.96
N GLU A 103 0.35 21.65 -32.44
CA GLU A 103 1.70 21.71 -33.03
C GLU A 103 2.81 21.44 -32.01
N MET A 104 2.75 22.01 -30.80
CA MET A 104 3.76 21.71 -29.77
C MET A 104 3.67 20.27 -29.27
N ARG A 105 2.47 19.68 -29.15
CA ARG A 105 2.30 18.25 -28.86
C ARG A 105 2.85 17.38 -30.00
N ALA A 106 2.62 17.75 -31.26
CA ALA A 106 3.22 17.07 -32.41
C ALA A 106 4.75 17.23 -32.46
N ARG A 107 5.29 18.42 -32.13
CA ARG A 107 6.75 18.65 -32.03
C ARG A 107 7.38 17.94 -30.85
N ALA A 108 6.69 17.79 -29.71
CA ALA A 108 7.16 17.01 -28.57
C ALA A 108 7.18 15.50 -28.89
N ALA A 109 6.14 14.98 -29.54
CA ALA A 109 6.12 13.60 -30.04
C ALA A 109 7.21 13.35 -31.10
N ALA A 110 7.40 14.30 -32.03
CA ALA A 110 8.48 14.23 -33.02
C ALA A 110 9.87 14.37 -32.40
N ALA A 111 10.04 15.17 -31.34
CA ALA A 111 11.29 15.29 -30.60
C ALA A 111 11.60 14.03 -29.77
N ALA A 112 10.59 13.40 -29.17
CA ALA A 112 10.74 12.10 -28.50
C ALA A 112 11.09 10.98 -29.50
N ALA A 113 10.42 10.95 -30.66
CA ALA A 113 10.76 10.03 -31.74
C ALA A 113 12.15 10.30 -32.33
N ALA A 114 12.56 11.56 -32.45
CA ALA A 114 13.91 11.93 -32.89
C ALA A 114 14.98 11.58 -31.85
N ALA A 115 14.70 11.73 -30.55
CA ALA A 115 15.58 11.28 -29.48
C ALA A 115 15.74 9.75 -29.47
N ALA A 116 14.65 9.01 -29.70
CA ALA A 116 14.67 7.55 -29.86
C ALA A 116 15.35 7.08 -31.16
N ALA A 117 15.42 7.95 -32.19
CA ALA A 117 16.12 7.67 -33.45
C ALA A 117 17.58 8.15 -33.46
N ALA A 118 18.00 8.98 -32.50
CA ALA A 118 19.36 9.52 -32.37
C ALA A 118 20.32 8.59 -31.62
N THR A 119 19.89 7.40 -31.21
CA THR A 119 20.72 6.42 -30.50
C THR A 119 21.60 5.61 -31.47
N ASP A 120 22.70 6.22 -31.90
CA ASP A 120 23.84 5.49 -32.47
C ASP A 120 25.18 6.07 -31.96
N SER A 121 26.23 5.25 -32.01
CA SER A 121 27.65 5.52 -31.70
C SER A 121 28.12 5.78 -30.25
N ASP A 122 27.37 6.42 -29.34
CA ASP A 122 27.97 6.84 -28.02
C ASP A 122 27.09 6.68 -26.75
N GLY A 123 25.99 5.93 -26.83
CA GLY A 123 25.36 5.24 -25.67
C GLY A 123 24.93 6.08 -24.45
N ARG A 124 24.67 7.39 -24.58
CA ARG A 124 24.36 8.30 -23.47
C ARG A 124 23.02 9.02 -23.67
N ASP A 125 22.03 8.66 -22.85
CA ASP A 125 20.75 9.36 -22.75
C ASP A 125 20.92 10.75 -22.08
N PRO A 126 20.40 11.85 -22.67
CA PRO A 126 20.46 13.19 -22.08
C PRO A 126 19.72 13.32 -20.74
N PHE A 127 18.64 12.55 -20.48
CA PHE A 127 17.94 12.58 -19.19
C PHE A 127 18.74 11.87 -18.08
N SER A 128 19.52 10.84 -18.42
CA SER A 128 20.46 10.16 -17.50
C SER A 128 21.56 11.07 -16.93
N SER A 129 21.72 12.29 -17.44
CA SER A 129 22.66 13.27 -16.90
C SER A 129 22.32 13.66 -15.45
N HIS A 130 21.03 13.87 -15.15
CA HIS A 130 20.58 14.29 -13.81
C HIS A 130 20.52 13.14 -12.80
N ALA A 131 20.64 11.88 -13.25
CA ALA A 131 20.69 10.71 -12.39
C ALA A 131 22.11 10.41 -11.84
N ARG A 132 23.16 11.11 -12.30
CA ARG A 132 24.56 10.83 -11.91
C ARG A 132 25.02 11.63 -10.69
N ASP A 133 24.54 12.86 -10.54
CA ASP A 133 24.96 13.81 -9.50
C ASP A 133 23.91 14.02 -8.39
N ILE A 134 23.09 13.00 -8.16
CA ILE A 134 22.10 12.89 -7.07
C ILE A 134 22.66 13.46 -5.73
N PRO A 135 23.87 13.10 -5.25
CA PRO A 135 24.39 13.60 -3.98
C PRO A 135 24.69 15.11 -3.95
N GLU A 136 25.00 15.74 -5.08
CA GLU A 136 25.20 17.20 -5.10
C GLU A 136 23.89 17.96 -5.30
N GLU A 137 22.96 17.43 -6.09
CA GLU A 137 21.65 18.06 -6.24
C GLU A 137 20.84 18.01 -4.93
N HIS A 138 20.88 16.90 -4.17
CA HIS A 138 20.29 16.85 -2.83
C HIS A 138 20.90 17.89 -1.88
N ARG A 139 22.22 18.11 -1.89
CA ARG A 139 22.86 19.18 -1.10
C ARG A 139 22.39 20.58 -1.51
N ARG A 140 22.15 20.82 -2.80
CA ARG A 140 21.58 22.10 -3.29
C ARG A 140 20.10 22.25 -2.91
N ARG A 141 19.33 21.16 -2.94
CA ARG A 141 17.90 21.11 -2.54
C ARG A 141 17.71 21.24 -1.02
N ALA A 142 18.63 20.75 -0.19
CA ALA A 142 18.59 20.90 1.27
C ALA A 142 18.55 22.37 1.72
N ASN A 143 19.22 23.28 1.00
CA ASN A 143 19.15 24.74 1.29
C ASN A 143 17.75 25.36 1.07
N VAL A 144 16.83 24.67 0.39
CA VAL A 144 15.44 25.13 0.20
C VAL A 144 14.61 25.00 1.49
N GLN A 145 15.06 24.21 2.48
CA GLN A 145 14.42 24.01 3.79
C GLN A 145 14.34 25.29 4.67
N SER A 146 14.78 26.45 4.16
CA SER A 146 14.85 27.74 4.85
C SER A 146 13.72 28.73 4.50
N ARG A 147 12.75 28.35 3.67
CA ARG A 147 11.62 29.22 3.29
C ARG A 147 10.59 29.40 4.42
N PRO A 148 10.19 30.64 4.79
CA PRO A 148 9.16 30.87 5.81
C PRO A 148 7.75 30.41 5.38
N GLN A 149 7.05 29.69 6.26
CA GLN A 149 5.65 29.22 6.06
C GLN A 149 4.72 30.32 5.53
N ASP A 150 4.85 31.53 6.10
CA ASP A 150 4.03 32.72 5.77
C ASP A 150 4.03 33.11 4.29
N THR A 151 5.01 32.67 3.51
CA THR A 151 5.23 33.16 2.14
C THR A 151 4.74 32.24 1.02
N GLN A 152 4.54 30.94 1.32
CA GLN A 152 4.20 29.93 0.30
C GLN A 152 2.86 29.24 0.55
N TYR A 153 2.54 28.84 1.79
CA TYR A 153 1.27 28.17 2.12
C TYR A 153 0.23 29.12 2.74
N GLY A 154 0.66 30.23 3.35
CA GLY A 154 -0.23 31.26 3.92
C GLY A 154 -1.03 32.11 2.92
N LYS A 155 -1.13 31.70 1.65
CA LYS A 155 -1.89 32.39 0.60
C LYS A 155 -3.27 31.77 0.44
N ALA A 156 -4.20 32.50 -0.17
CA ALA A 156 -5.45 31.91 -0.63
C ALA A 156 -5.15 30.78 -1.64
N PRO A 157 -5.97 29.71 -1.71
CA PRO A 157 -5.83 28.65 -2.71
C PRO A 157 -5.70 29.21 -4.13
N THR A 158 -4.81 28.62 -4.93
CA THR A 158 -4.49 29.02 -6.31
C THR A 158 -4.61 27.88 -7.31
N GLY A 159 -4.96 26.66 -6.86
CA GLY A 159 -5.24 25.53 -7.74
C GLY A 159 -6.49 25.74 -8.60
N ASP A 160 -6.57 25.04 -9.73
CA ASP A 160 -7.79 25.00 -10.55
C ASP A 160 -8.90 24.27 -9.76
N PRO A 161 -10.02 24.94 -9.42
CA PRO A 161 -11.10 24.35 -8.62
C PRO A 161 -11.88 23.26 -9.38
N HIS A 162 -11.68 23.17 -10.70
CA HIS A 162 -12.27 22.16 -11.58
C HIS A 162 -11.26 21.10 -12.05
N LEU A 163 -10.10 21.03 -11.39
CA LEU A 163 -9.09 20.00 -11.54
C LEU A 163 -8.91 19.28 -10.21
N ALA A 164 -8.59 17.99 -10.22
CA ALA A 164 -8.14 17.26 -9.04
C ALA A 164 -7.13 16.18 -9.40
N ALA A 165 -6.13 15.97 -8.54
CA ALA A 165 -5.18 14.86 -8.64
C ALA A 165 -5.37 13.90 -7.46
N VAL A 166 -5.61 12.61 -7.74
CA VAL A 166 -5.64 11.55 -6.74
C VAL A 166 -4.46 10.62 -6.99
N ALA A 167 -3.55 10.50 -6.00
CA ALA A 167 -2.38 9.64 -6.10
C ALA A 167 -2.36 8.61 -4.95
N LEU A 168 -2.41 7.34 -5.33
CA LEU A 168 -2.19 6.20 -4.44
C LEU A 168 -0.70 5.83 -4.47
N MET A 169 -0.07 5.71 -3.30
CA MET A 169 1.33 5.31 -3.16
C MET A 169 1.42 3.96 -2.44
N ASP A 170 2.31 3.08 -2.92
CA ASP A 170 2.66 1.82 -2.26
C ASP A 170 3.51 2.06 -0.99
N ILE A 171 2.92 2.70 0.03
CA ILE A 171 3.56 3.07 1.32
C ILE A 171 2.60 2.83 2.49
N ALA A 172 3.14 2.77 3.72
CA ALA A 172 2.35 2.56 4.94
C ALA A 172 1.34 3.68 5.23
N PHE A 173 1.66 4.96 5.02
CA PHE A 173 0.74 6.09 5.19
C PHE A 173 1.31 7.41 4.68
N VAL A 174 0.46 8.42 4.50
CA VAL A 174 0.85 9.79 4.11
C VAL A 174 1.02 10.69 5.34
N THR A 175 1.92 11.66 5.27
CA THR A 175 2.13 12.70 6.28
C THR A 175 2.19 14.08 5.63
N GLU A 176 1.94 15.16 6.38
CA GLU A 176 1.81 16.51 5.82
C GLU A 176 3.12 16.98 5.17
N ASN A 177 4.28 16.55 5.69
CA ASN A 177 5.56 16.84 5.06
C ASN A 177 5.76 16.16 3.69
N LEU A 178 5.07 15.05 3.40
CA LEU A 178 5.00 14.48 2.05
C LEU A 178 4.10 15.35 1.16
N VAL A 179 2.94 15.79 1.66
CA VAL A 179 2.04 16.72 0.95
C VAL A 179 2.76 18.03 0.60
N PHE A 180 3.45 18.65 1.55
CA PHE A 180 4.27 19.85 1.35
C PHE A 180 5.40 19.61 0.34
N GLY A 181 6.12 18.48 0.44
CA GLY A 181 7.19 18.13 -0.49
C GLY A 181 6.70 17.93 -1.93
N VAL A 182 5.57 17.25 -2.11
CA VAL A 182 4.95 17.05 -3.42
C VAL A 182 4.47 18.38 -4.00
N LEU A 183 3.86 19.27 -3.20
CA LEU A 183 3.44 20.60 -3.67
C LEU A 183 4.62 21.51 -4.03
N ASP A 184 5.72 21.47 -3.26
CA ASP A 184 6.95 22.19 -3.58
C ASP A 184 7.55 21.73 -4.91
N GLU A 185 7.57 20.41 -5.14
CA GLU A 185 8.12 19.81 -6.36
C GLU A 185 7.21 20.02 -7.57
N LEU A 186 5.88 19.95 -7.41
CA LEU A 186 4.92 20.34 -8.45
C LEU A 186 5.13 21.81 -8.84
N GLN A 187 5.20 22.72 -7.87
CA GLN A 187 5.48 24.13 -8.14
C GLN A 187 6.86 24.34 -8.78
N ARG A 188 7.88 23.54 -8.45
CA ARG A 188 9.19 23.56 -9.13
C ARG A 188 9.08 23.13 -10.59
N ILE A 189 8.37 22.04 -10.88
CA ILE A 189 8.24 21.47 -12.23
C ILE A 189 7.40 22.38 -13.13
N PHE A 190 6.27 22.90 -12.64
CA PHE A 190 5.46 23.85 -13.42
C PHE A 190 6.19 25.19 -13.62
N ALA A 191 6.90 25.72 -12.62
CA ALA A 191 7.72 26.93 -12.79
C ALA A 191 8.85 26.74 -13.82
N ALA A 192 9.48 25.56 -13.87
CA ALA A 192 10.48 25.23 -14.89
C ALA A 192 9.89 25.14 -16.32
N ARG A 193 8.57 24.92 -16.43
CA ARG A 193 7.79 24.98 -17.70
C ARG A 193 7.28 26.40 -18.02
N GLY A 194 7.61 27.40 -17.20
CA GLY A 194 7.09 28.78 -17.34
C GLY A 194 5.63 28.94 -16.89
N GLN A 195 5.12 28.03 -16.06
CA GLN A 195 3.73 27.97 -15.61
C GLN A 195 3.62 28.10 -14.08
N VAL A 196 2.43 28.40 -13.58
CA VAL A 196 2.08 28.23 -12.16
C VAL A 196 1.50 26.83 -11.97
N SER A 197 1.80 26.13 -10.88
CA SER A 197 1.16 24.84 -10.59
C SER A 197 -0.36 25.02 -10.46
N PRO A 198 -1.18 24.25 -11.18
CA PRO A 198 -2.63 24.24 -11.00
C PRO A 198 -3.07 23.41 -9.77
N TYR A 199 -2.11 23.00 -8.92
CA TYR A 199 -2.32 22.16 -7.75
C TYR A 199 -1.92 22.86 -6.45
N ASP A 200 -2.81 22.77 -5.45
CA ASP A 200 -2.54 23.06 -4.04
C ASP A 200 -3.22 22.01 -3.12
N VAL A 201 -3.16 22.19 -1.80
CA VAL A 201 -3.73 21.23 -0.83
C VAL A 201 -5.21 20.91 -1.06
N THR A 202 -5.99 21.85 -1.59
CA THR A 202 -7.44 21.69 -1.74
C THR A 202 -7.80 20.69 -2.84
N ASN A 203 -6.98 20.57 -3.88
CA ASN A 203 -7.27 19.77 -5.07
C ASN A 203 -6.29 18.61 -5.34
N ILE A 204 -5.38 18.31 -4.41
CA ILE A 204 -4.66 17.02 -4.37
C ILE A 204 -5.19 16.13 -3.25
N LEU A 205 -5.29 14.83 -3.52
CA LEU A 205 -5.57 13.77 -2.55
C LEU A 205 -4.46 12.72 -2.66
N LEU A 206 -3.57 12.69 -1.67
CA LEU A 206 -2.48 11.73 -1.59
C LEU A 206 -2.85 10.64 -0.57
N ALA A 207 -2.81 9.36 -0.93
CA ALA A 207 -3.16 8.25 -0.04
C ALA A 207 -2.16 7.08 -0.13
N GLY A 208 -2.00 6.32 0.96
CA GLY A 208 -1.18 5.10 1.00
C GLY A 208 -1.99 3.82 0.78
N THR A 209 -1.39 2.79 0.18
CA THR A 209 -1.96 1.42 0.18
C THR A 209 -1.96 0.80 1.56
N HIS A 210 -1.15 1.31 2.50
CA HIS A 210 -0.87 0.74 3.82
C HIS A 210 -0.02 -0.54 3.80
N THR A 211 0.90 -0.70 2.84
CA THR A 211 1.90 -1.79 2.94
C THR A 211 2.81 -1.59 4.15
N HIS A 212 2.88 -2.61 5.02
CA HIS A 212 3.85 -2.66 6.12
C HIS A 212 5.26 -3.10 5.66
N SER A 213 5.44 -3.32 4.35
CA SER A 213 6.70 -3.77 3.73
C SER A 213 7.40 -2.68 2.90
N GLY A 214 7.26 -1.41 3.28
CA GLY A 214 7.98 -0.27 2.68
C GLY A 214 9.08 0.32 3.59
N PRO A 215 10.14 0.94 3.04
CA PRO A 215 11.17 1.61 3.84
C PRO A 215 10.60 2.84 4.56
N GLY A 216 10.90 2.98 5.85
CA GLY A 216 10.44 4.08 6.69
C GLY A 216 11.30 5.34 6.61
N GLY A 217 11.18 6.17 7.65
CA GLY A 217 11.97 7.38 7.83
C GLY A 217 11.45 8.62 7.09
N TYR A 218 10.28 8.59 6.47
CA TYR A 218 9.72 9.74 5.73
C TYR A 218 8.78 10.64 6.56
N ALA A 219 8.39 10.26 7.78
CA ALA A 219 7.38 10.94 8.59
C ALA A 219 7.96 12.06 9.48
N GLN A 220 7.23 13.16 9.68
CA GLN A 220 7.73 14.33 10.42
C GLN A 220 7.56 14.31 11.95
N TYR A 221 6.59 13.60 12.51
CA TYR A 221 6.35 13.61 13.96
C TYR A 221 7.25 12.63 14.72
N VAL A 222 7.60 12.95 15.98
CA VAL A 222 8.60 12.19 16.75
C VAL A 222 8.24 10.70 16.91
N LEU A 223 6.95 10.37 17.12
CA LEU A 223 6.52 8.97 17.31
C LEU A 223 6.90 8.07 16.13
N PHE A 224 6.66 8.53 14.89
CA PHE A 224 6.94 7.78 13.67
C PHE A 224 8.42 7.85 13.23
N GLN A 225 9.15 8.87 13.70
CA GLN A 225 10.62 8.88 13.58
C GLN A 225 11.27 7.87 14.53
N MET A 226 10.73 7.66 15.74
CA MET A 226 11.29 6.68 16.68
C MET A 226 11.25 5.24 16.14
N THR A 227 10.15 4.84 15.50
CA THR A 227 10.03 3.50 14.87
C THR A 227 10.99 3.33 13.68
N SER A 228 11.20 4.41 12.93
CA SER A 228 12.07 4.46 11.74
C SER A 228 13.57 4.62 12.05
N ALA A 229 13.96 4.74 13.32
CA ALA A 229 15.31 5.16 13.74
C ALA A 229 15.76 6.51 13.12
N GLY A 230 14.83 7.48 13.05
CA GLY A 230 15.07 8.85 12.56
C GLY A 230 14.40 9.14 11.21
N PHE A 231 14.78 10.27 10.63
CA PHE A 231 14.37 10.67 9.28
C PHE A 231 15.41 10.27 8.23
N VAL A 232 14.95 9.63 7.16
CA VAL A 232 15.76 9.08 6.07
C VAL A 232 15.43 9.87 4.80
N GLU A 233 16.31 10.82 4.45
CA GLU A 233 16.15 11.70 3.29
C GLU A 233 16.00 10.90 1.97
N ASP A 234 16.72 9.79 1.86
CA ASP A 234 16.67 8.83 0.75
C ASP A 234 15.25 8.31 0.49
N SER A 235 14.52 7.92 1.55
CA SER A 235 13.13 7.44 1.47
C SER A 235 12.17 8.57 1.13
N TYR A 236 12.34 9.73 1.77
CA TYR A 236 11.46 10.89 1.59
C TYR A 236 11.47 11.41 0.15
N TRP A 237 12.65 11.60 -0.45
CA TRP A 237 12.72 12.08 -1.83
C TRP A 237 12.31 11.03 -2.86
N ALA A 238 12.53 9.73 -2.62
CA ALA A 238 12.01 8.70 -3.51
C ALA A 238 10.47 8.79 -3.65
N ILE A 239 9.77 8.96 -2.52
CA ILE A 239 8.31 9.15 -2.47
C ILE A 239 7.90 10.50 -3.09
N VAL A 240 8.51 11.61 -2.66
CA VAL A 240 8.12 12.96 -3.12
C VAL A 240 8.32 13.13 -4.63
N LEU A 241 9.49 12.74 -5.16
CA LEU A 241 9.81 12.92 -6.57
C LEU A 241 8.97 12.01 -7.47
N GLY A 242 8.87 10.71 -7.16
CA GLY A 242 8.05 9.79 -7.94
C GLY A 242 6.55 10.15 -7.90
N THR A 243 6.04 10.66 -6.78
CA THR A 243 4.64 11.10 -6.67
C THR A 243 4.38 12.39 -7.47
N ALA A 244 5.27 13.38 -7.40
CA ALA A 244 5.14 14.59 -8.21
C ALA A 244 5.27 14.29 -9.71
N GLU A 245 6.23 13.43 -10.10
CA GLU A 245 6.38 12.94 -11.47
C GLU A 245 5.12 12.20 -11.96
N ALA A 246 4.46 11.40 -11.12
CA ALA A 246 3.22 10.71 -11.48
C ALA A 246 2.07 11.70 -11.71
N ILE A 247 1.90 12.68 -10.83
CA ILE A 247 0.85 13.71 -10.97
C ILE A 247 1.09 14.57 -12.23
N VAL A 248 2.35 14.93 -12.53
CA VAL A 248 2.69 15.68 -13.74
C VAL A 248 2.46 14.86 -15.01
N ALA A 249 2.87 13.59 -15.04
CA ALA A 249 2.62 12.71 -16.19
C ALA A 249 1.12 12.48 -16.41
N ALA A 250 0.34 12.26 -15.35
CA ALA A 250 -1.11 12.14 -15.42
C ALA A 250 -1.80 13.46 -15.85
N HIS A 251 -1.22 14.62 -15.53
CA HIS A 251 -1.69 15.93 -16.02
C HIS A 251 -1.41 16.10 -17.52
N ASP A 252 -0.19 15.78 -17.97
CA ASP A 252 0.20 15.93 -19.37
C ASP A 252 -0.61 15.01 -20.32
N ASP A 253 -1.05 13.86 -19.80
CA ASP A 253 -1.90 12.85 -20.43
C ASP A 253 -3.40 13.22 -20.51
N LEU A 254 -3.86 14.30 -19.87
CA LEU A 254 -5.28 14.67 -19.79
C LEU A 254 -6.00 14.65 -21.16
N GLN A 255 -6.90 13.69 -21.33
CA GLN A 255 -7.65 13.39 -22.55
C GLN A 255 -9.14 13.23 -22.23
N ALA A 256 -10.03 13.38 -23.23
CA ALA A 256 -11.47 13.22 -23.02
C ALA A 256 -11.79 11.79 -22.55
N ALA A 257 -12.56 11.66 -21.47
CA ALA A 257 -12.75 10.40 -20.76
C ALA A 257 -14.17 10.23 -20.22
N GLU A 258 -14.58 8.97 -20.06
CA GLU A 258 -15.84 8.54 -19.47
C GLU A 258 -15.51 7.69 -18.23
N ILE A 259 -16.14 8.03 -17.11
CA ILE A 259 -15.94 7.36 -15.82
C ILE A 259 -17.14 6.47 -15.55
N LEU A 260 -16.89 5.17 -15.38
CA LEU A 260 -17.90 4.17 -15.05
C LEU A 260 -17.71 3.68 -13.63
N ALA A 261 -18.81 3.43 -12.93
CA ALA A 261 -18.83 2.95 -11.56
C ALA A 261 -19.57 1.61 -11.43
N THR A 262 -19.17 0.84 -10.42
CA THR A 262 -19.84 -0.38 -9.97
C THR A 262 -19.48 -0.67 -8.51
N LYS A 263 -20.25 -1.52 -7.84
CA LYS A 263 -19.87 -2.10 -6.54
C LYS A 263 -20.34 -3.55 -6.40
N GLY A 264 -19.76 -4.31 -5.48
CA GLY A 264 -20.21 -5.66 -5.13
C GLY A 264 -19.26 -6.43 -4.22
N HIS A 265 -19.73 -7.58 -3.74
CA HIS A 265 -19.06 -8.44 -2.77
C HIS A 265 -18.43 -9.69 -3.44
N PRO A 266 -17.48 -10.40 -2.79
CA PRO A 266 -17.08 -11.76 -3.19
C PRO A 266 -18.30 -12.68 -3.36
N ASN A 267 -18.21 -13.66 -4.27
CA ASN A 267 -19.23 -14.71 -4.38
C ASN A 267 -19.07 -15.75 -3.24
N PRO A 268 -20.12 -16.46 -2.86
CA PRO A 268 -19.99 -17.69 -2.08
C PRO A 268 -19.05 -18.68 -2.78
N GLY A 269 -17.94 -19.04 -2.13
CA GLY A 269 -16.90 -19.92 -2.67
C GLY A 269 -15.59 -19.23 -3.09
N ASP A 270 -15.56 -17.91 -3.29
CA ASP A 270 -14.33 -17.18 -3.66
C ASP A 270 -13.27 -17.17 -2.52
N GLY A 271 -13.72 -17.46 -1.29
CA GLY A 271 -12.94 -17.38 -0.05
C GLY A 271 -12.92 -15.99 0.57
N LEU A 272 -12.46 -15.89 1.82
CA LEU A 272 -12.31 -14.60 2.49
C LEU A 272 -11.12 -13.82 1.92
N ILE A 273 -11.24 -12.48 1.94
CA ILE A 273 -10.17 -11.55 1.61
C ILE A 273 -9.62 -10.89 2.88
N GLY A 274 -10.48 -10.68 3.88
CA GLY A 274 -10.09 -10.24 5.21
C GLY A 274 -11.06 -10.74 6.29
N ARG A 275 -10.65 -10.59 7.55
CA ARG A 275 -11.41 -10.95 8.76
C ARG A 275 -11.22 -9.84 9.81
N ASN A 276 -12.23 -9.54 10.62
CA ASN A 276 -12.07 -8.59 11.72
C ASN A 276 -11.08 -9.13 12.78
N ARG A 277 -10.11 -8.31 13.19
CA ARG A 277 -9.05 -8.62 14.18
C ARG A 277 -9.35 -8.11 15.60
N SER A 278 -10.41 -7.32 15.75
CA SER A 278 -10.94 -6.84 17.03
C SER A 278 -12.47 -7.06 17.13
N PRO A 279 -12.98 -8.28 16.85
CA PRO A 279 -14.42 -8.54 16.75
C PRO A 279 -15.16 -8.31 18.07
N THR A 280 -14.48 -8.53 19.21
CA THR A 280 -14.99 -8.21 20.55
C THR A 280 -15.24 -6.72 20.76
N SER A 281 -14.61 -5.83 19.98
CA SER A 281 -14.92 -4.40 19.97
C SER A 281 -16.00 -4.02 18.96
N TYR A 282 -16.04 -4.68 17.78
CA TYR A 282 -17.16 -4.52 16.85
C TYR A 282 -18.50 -4.88 17.51
N LEU A 283 -18.55 -5.92 18.34
CA LEU A 283 -19.75 -6.37 19.06
C LEU A 283 -20.35 -5.34 20.03
N GLU A 284 -19.58 -4.35 20.51
CA GLU A 284 -20.09 -3.27 21.37
C GLU A 284 -20.98 -2.28 20.61
N ASN A 285 -20.85 -2.19 19.27
CA ASN A 285 -21.77 -1.39 18.45
C ASN A 285 -23.21 -1.93 18.60
N PRO A 286 -24.26 -1.08 18.54
CA PRO A 286 -25.65 -1.48 18.75
C PRO A 286 -26.07 -2.67 17.89
N GLN A 287 -26.71 -3.67 18.49
CA GLN A 287 -27.15 -4.88 17.78
C GLN A 287 -28.01 -4.54 16.55
N SER A 288 -28.97 -3.62 16.70
CA SER A 288 -29.85 -3.14 15.62
C SER A 288 -29.12 -2.38 14.49
N GLU A 289 -27.88 -1.93 14.71
CA GLU A 289 -27.01 -1.44 13.64
C GLU A 289 -26.21 -2.59 13.02
N ARG A 290 -25.68 -3.51 13.83
CA ARG A 290 -24.94 -4.70 13.34
C ARG A 290 -25.80 -5.61 12.47
N ASP A 291 -27.08 -5.77 12.80
CA ASP A 291 -28.08 -6.56 12.05
C ASP A 291 -28.34 -6.02 10.62
N ARG A 292 -27.87 -4.81 10.30
CA ARG A 292 -27.97 -4.20 8.97
C ARG A 292 -26.92 -4.74 7.97
N TYR A 293 -25.92 -5.48 8.46
CA TYR A 293 -24.75 -5.89 7.69
C TYR A 293 -24.52 -7.42 7.77
N PRO A 294 -23.97 -8.05 6.73
CA PRO A 294 -23.76 -9.50 6.71
C PRO A 294 -22.62 -9.99 7.62
N GLY A 295 -21.91 -9.09 8.31
CA GLY A 295 -20.79 -9.45 9.19
C GLY A 295 -20.02 -8.24 9.74
N ASP A 296 -18.95 -8.55 10.47
CA ASP A 296 -18.04 -7.62 11.17
C ASP A 296 -16.96 -6.97 10.27
N THR A 297 -16.99 -7.29 8.98
CA THR A 297 -15.96 -6.91 7.99
C THR A 297 -16.65 -6.18 6.83
N ASP A 298 -16.05 -5.11 6.29
CA ASP A 298 -16.63 -4.37 5.15
C ASP A 298 -16.26 -5.02 3.81
N THR A 299 -17.12 -5.92 3.31
CA THR A 299 -16.84 -6.75 2.13
C THR A 299 -17.32 -6.15 0.80
N GLU A 300 -17.85 -4.92 0.79
CA GLU A 300 -18.21 -4.26 -0.46
C GLU A 300 -16.98 -3.65 -1.14
N MET A 301 -16.63 -4.17 -2.32
CA MET A 301 -15.63 -3.56 -3.20
C MET A 301 -16.32 -2.53 -4.11
N SER A 302 -15.86 -1.28 -4.06
CA SER A 302 -16.27 -0.23 -4.99
C SER A 302 -15.21 -0.04 -6.08
N LEU A 303 -15.61 0.07 -7.35
CA LEU A 303 -14.69 0.17 -8.47
C LEU A 303 -15.12 1.27 -9.46
N LEU A 304 -14.14 2.08 -9.85
CA LEU A 304 -14.20 3.01 -10.97
C LEU A 304 -13.36 2.48 -12.12
N ARG A 305 -13.91 2.58 -13.34
CA ARG A 305 -13.25 2.26 -14.61
C ARG A 305 -13.19 3.53 -15.45
N VAL A 306 -11.99 3.96 -15.82
CA VAL A 306 -11.76 5.18 -16.61
C VAL A 306 -11.41 4.76 -18.03
N ARG A 307 -12.18 5.23 -19.03
CA ARG A 307 -11.93 4.94 -20.45
C ARG A 307 -11.89 6.22 -21.28
N SER A 308 -11.11 6.23 -22.35
CA SER A 308 -11.04 7.35 -23.28
C SER A 308 -12.32 7.48 -24.11
N VAL A 309 -12.66 8.72 -24.47
CA VAL A 309 -13.75 9.05 -25.40
C VAL A 309 -13.12 9.34 -26.78
N PRO A 310 -13.17 8.39 -27.72
CA PRO A 310 -12.46 8.49 -28.99
C PRO A 310 -13.11 9.49 -29.95
N THR A 311 -12.27 10.23 -30.69
CA THR A 311 -12.70 11.06 -31.81
C THR A 311 -12.88 10.22 -33.08
N GLY A 312 -14.11 10.13 -33.60
CA GLY A 312 -14.41 9.39 -34.83
C GLY A 312 -14.76 7.92 -34.58
N ASN A 313 -14.24 7.03 -35.40
CA ASN A 313 -14.60 5.59 -35.42
C ASN A 313 -13.64 4.69 -34.61
N ALA A 314 -12.69 5.26 -33.87
CA ALA A 314 -11.83 4.48 -32.98
C ALA A 314 -12.63 3.90 -31.81
N LYS A 315 -12.16 2.80 -31.22
CA LYS A 315 -12.77 2.21 -30.01
C LYS A 315 -12.29 2.95 -28.76
N PRO A 316 -13.12 3.05 -27.70
CA PRO A 316 -12.65 3.44 -26.37
C PRO A 316 -11.49 2.56 -25.92
N VAL A 317 -10.49 3.17 -25.28
CA VAL A 317 -9.37 2.48 -24.65
C VAL A 317 -9.52 2.65 -23.14
N ASP A 318 -9.41 1.56 -22.39
CA ASP A 318 -9.39 1.64 -20.93
C ASP A 318 -8.06 2.26 -20.47
N LEU A 319 -8.14 3.36 -19.73
CA LEU A 319 -6.98 4.13 -19.27
C LEU A 319 -6.49 3.60 -17.91
N GLY A 320 -7.43 3.16 -17.06
CA GLY A 320 -7.11 2.62 -15.74
C GLY A 320 -8.34 2.28 -14.91
N LEU A 321 -8.10 1.84 -13.68
CA LEU A 321 -9.12 1.69 -12.65
C LEU A 321 -8.67 2.27 -11.31
N MET A 322 -9.65 2.64 -10.49
CA MET A 322 -9.48 2.92 -9.07
C MET A 322 -10.43 2.03 -8.28
N ASN A 323 -9.96 1.43 -7.20
CA ASN A 323 -10.67 0.42 -6.44
C ASN A 323 -10.57 0.72 -4.94
N TRP A 324 -11.68 0.59 -4.22
CA TRP A 324 -11.73 0.70 -2.76
C TRP A 324 -12.21 -0.61 -2.17
N PHE A 325 -11.37 -1.20 -1.33
CA PHE A 325 -11.68 -2.41 -0.57
C PHE A 325 -10.95 -2.41 0.78
N ALA A 326 -11.62 -2.79 1.85
CA ALA A 326 -11.11 -2.67 3.21
C ALA A 326 -10.38 -3.95 3.66
N VAL A 327 -9.05 -3.94 3.61
CA VAL A 327 -8.17 -4.98 4.18
C VAL A 327 -6.77 -4.41 4.38
N HIS A 328 -6.11 -4.72 5.51
CA HIS A 328 -4.69 -4.38 5.69
C HIS A 328 -3.80 -5.14 4.69
N PRO A 329 -2.81 -4.47 4.08
CA PRO A 329 -1.64 -5.12 3.49
C PRO A 329 -0.58 -5.43 4.55
N THR A 330 -0.93 -6.41 5.39
CA THR A 330 -0.11 -7.04 6.43
C THR A 330 -0.05 -8.56 6.20
N SER A 331 0.00 -8.98 4.94
CA SER A 331 0.16 -10.39 4.57
C SER A 331 1.62 -10.84 4.63
N ARG A 332 2.56 -9.97 4.25
CA ARG A 332 3.98 -10.04 4.57
C ARG A 332 4.15 -9.64 6.04
N ASN A 333 4.72 -10.51 6.88
CA ASN A 333 4.70 -10.31 8.33
C ASN A 333 5.91 -9.49 8.84
N ASN A 334 5.98 -9.22 10.15
CA ASN A 334 7.03 -8.40 10.77
C ASN A 334 8.44 -9.04 10.80
N THR A 335 8.61 -10.22 10.20
CA THR A 335 9.91 -10.89 9.94
C THR A 335 10.38 -10.72 8.48
N ASN A 336 9.52 -10.25 7.57
CA ASN A 336 9.90 -9.88 6.21
C ASN A 336 10.92 -8.74 6.19
N THR A 337 11.97 -8.87 5.39
CA THR A 337 12.99 -7.82 5.13
C THR A 337 12.98 -7.31 3.68
N LEU A 338 12.22 -7.94 2.78
CA LEU A 338 12.12 -7.55 1.37
C LEU A 338 11.08 -6.45 1.19
N ILE A 339 11.41 -5.40 0.42
CA ILE A 339 10.42 -4.38 0.02
C ILE A 339 9.32 -5.05 -0.81
N SER A 340 8.05 -4.78 -0.49
CA SER A 340 6.90 -5.34 -1.20
C SER A 340 5.68 -4.42 -1.13
N GLY A 341 4.91 -4.37 -2.22
CA GLY A 341 3.58 -3.73 -2.24
C GLY A 341 2.50 -4.53 -1.49
N ASP A 342 2.82 -5.72 -0.99
CA ASP A 342 1.91 -6.64 -0.29
C ASP A 342 0.66 -6.96 -1.13
N ASN A 343 -0.44 -7.41 -0.53
CA ASN A 343 -1.60 -7.95 -1.23
C ASN A 343 -2.30 -6.92 -2.15
N LYS A 344 -2.27 -5.62 -1.81
CA LYS A 344 -2.80 -4.54 -2.67
C LYS A 344 -1.87 -4.19 -3.82
N GLY A 345 -0.56 -4.23 -3.60
CA GLY A 345 0.41 -4.14 -4.69
C GLY A 345 0.25 -5.31 -5.67
N PHE A 346 0.06 -6.53 -5.18
CA PHE A 346 -0.12 -7.71 -6.03
C PHE A 346 -1.42 -7.67 -6.83
N ALA A 347 -2.53 -7.23 -6.21
CA ALA A 347 -3.78 -7.00 -6.92
C ALA A 347 -3.63 -5.95 -8.05
N SER A 348 -2.85 -4.90 -7.79
CA SER A 348 -2.52 -3.85 -8.77
C SER A 348 -1.68 -4.41 -9.93
N TYR A 349 -0.58 -5.12 -9.60
CA TYR A 349 0.33 -5.76 -10.56
C TYR A 349 -0.40 -6.77 -11.47
N LEU A 350 -1.19 -7.67 -10.90
CA LEU A 350 -1.97 -8.64 -11.69
C LEU A 350 -2.93 -7.97 -12.67
N PHE A 351 -3.49 -6.81 -12.33
CA PHE A 351 -4.38 -6.07 -13.23
C PHE A 351 -3.59 -5.29 -14.30
N GLU A 352 -2.49 -4.64 -13.92
CA GLU A 352 -1.60 -3.93 -14.85
C GLU A 352 -1.01 -4.90 -15.90
N GLN A 353 -0.55 -6.08 -15.48
CA GLN A 353 -0.10 -7.15 -16.37
C GLN A 353 -1.23 -7.76 -17.21
N ALA A 354 -2.43 -7.94 -16.66
CA ALA A 354 -3.58 -8.47 -17.41
C ALA A 354 -4.13 -7.50 -18.48
N MET A 355 -3.74 -6.22 -18.42
CA MET A 355 -4.08 -5.18 -19.40
C MET A 355 -2.88 -4.78 -20.28
N ALA A 356 -1.72 -5.41 -20.10
CA ALA A 356 -0.52 -5.14 -20.89
C ALA A 356 -0.68 -5.58 -22.36
N PRO A 357 -0.04 -4.90 -23.33
CA PRO A 357 -0.10 -5.27 -24.73
C PRO A 357 0.65 -6.60 -25.00
N PRO A 358 0.19 -7.44 -25.94
CA PRO A 358 0.81 -8.74 -26.21
C PRO A 358 2.31 -8.64 -26.52
N GLY A 359 3.13 -9.29 -25.69
CA GLY A 359 4.59 -9.32 -25.82
C GLY A 359 5.36 -8.32 -24.95
N GLY A 360 4.67 -7.48 -24.16
CA GLY A 360 5.30 -6.63 -23.13
C GLY A 360 4.89 -7.06 -21.71
N SER A 361 5.79 -6.89 -20.74
CA SER A 361 5.43 -6.72 -19.32
C SER A 361 5.13 -5.24 -19.09
N ALA A 362 4.14 -4.93 -18.25
CA ALA A 362 3.86 -3.57 -17.79
C ALA A 362 5.06 -2.92 -17.07
N ASP A 363 6.01 -3.75 -16.61
CA ASP A 363 7.16 -3.37 -15.80
C ASP A 363 8.51 -3.43 -16.55
N ALA A 364 8.50 -3.75 -17.86
CA ALA A 364 9.70 -3.84 -18.72
C ALA A 364 10.38 -2.48 -19.05
N GLY A 365 10.26 -1.48 -18.17
CA GLY A 365 10.90 -0.16 -18.32
C GLY A 365 10.15 0.85 -19.18
N THR A 366 8.98 0.50 -19.73
CA THR A 366 8.06 1.43 -20.43
C THR A 366 6.92 1.86 -19.51
N GLU A 367 6.33 3.03 -19.74
CA GLU A 367 5.12 3.44 -19.02
C GLU A 367 3.95 2.49 -19.33
N SER A 368 3.33 1.94 -18.28
CA SER A 368 2.17 1.06 -18.46
C SER A 368 1.01 1.85 -19.09
N PRO A 369 0.40 1.36 -20.19
CA PRO A 369 -0.74 2.03 -20.81
C PRO A 369 -2.01 1.94 -19.94
N PHE A 370 -2.03 1.09 -18.93
CA PHE A 370 -3.12 0.93 -17.97
C PHE A 370 -2.59 1.08 -16.53
N VAL A 371 -3.31 1.79 -15.67
CA VAL A 371 -2.96 1.98 -14.25
C VAL A 371 -4.05 1.39 -13.37
N ALA A 372 -3.70 0.60 -12.35
CA ALA A 372 -4.65 -0.04 -11.45
C ALA A 372 -4.39 0.36 -9.98
N ALA A 373 -5.15 1.32 -9.46
CA ALA A 373 -5.01 1.75 -8.07
C ALA A 373 -5.95 0.96 -7.14
N PHE A 374 -5.39 0.12 -6.27
CA PHE A 374 -6.12 -0.55 -5.18
C PHE A 374 -5.96 0.22 -3.87
N LEU A 375 -6.87 1.17 -3.63
CA LEU A 375 -6.92 2.01 -2.44
C LEU A 375 -7.47 1.23 -1.23
N ASN A 376 -7.20 1.79 -0.04
CA ASN A 376 -7.87 1.41 1.20
C ASN A 376 -9.20 2.14 1.37
N SER A 377 -10.10 1.49 2.12
CA SER A 377 -11.36 2.08 2.60
C SER A 377 -11.26 2.32 4.12
N ASN A 378 -11.92 1.47 4.91
CA ASN A 378 -12.06 1.52 6.36
C ASN A 378 -11.55 0.20 6.95
N MET A 379 -10.26 -0.03 6.80
CA MET A 379 -9.59 -1.30 7.09
C MET A 379 -9.08 -1.43 8.53
N GLY A 380 -9.32 -0.44 9.41
CA GLY A 380 -8.62 -0.28 10.70
C GLY A 380 -8.71 -1.49 11.64
N ASP A 381 -9.75 -2.31 11.52
CA ASP A 381 -9.95 -3.56 12.26
C ASP A 381 -9.97 -4.80 11.36
N ILE A 382 -9.60 -4.71 10.06
CA ILE A 382 -9.65 -5.83 9.10
C ILE A 382 -8.24 -6.31 8.72
N SER A 383 -7.96 -7.55 9.11
CA SER A 383 -6.72 -8.29 8.82
C SER A 383 -6.85 -9.14 7.54
N PRO A 384 -5.77 -9.35 6.76
CA PRO A 384 -5.73 -10.32 5.66
C PRO A 384 -5.49 -11.76 6.15
N ASN A 385 -5.23 -11.95 7.45
CA ASN A 385 -4.89 -13.24 8.05
C ASN A 385 -6.17 -14.01 8.40
N ILE A 386 -6.83 -14.48 7.34
CA ILE A 386 -8.23 -14.93 7.34
C ILE A 386 -8.51 -16.23 8.12
N GLU A 387 -7.52 -17.00 8.54
CA GLU A 387 -7.74 -18.20 9.38
C GLU A 387 -7.92 -17.82 10.87
N GLY A 388 -7.66 -16.56 11.21
CA GLY A 388 -7.91 -15.99 12.54
C GLY A 388 -6.66 -15.98 13.43
N ALA A 389 -6.86 -15.54 14.67
CA ALA A 389 -5.78 -15.34 15.64
C ALA A 389 -5.50 -16.64 16.41
N GLN A 390 -4.31 -17.22 16.22
CA GLN A 390 -3.90 -18.49 16.79
C GLN A 390 -2.57 -18.37 17.55
N CYS A 391 -2.34 -19.28 18.49
CA CYS A 391 -1.13 -19.37 19.27
C CYS A 391 -0.01 -20.03 18.45
N TYR A 392 1.10 -19.31 18.22
CA TYR A 392 2.21 -19.77 17.37
C TYR A 392 3.20 -20.72 18.05
N ASP A 393 3.25 -20.72 19.38
CA ASP A 393 4.23 -21.46 20.17
C ASP A 393 3.71 -21.64 21.62
N GLY A 394 4.36 -22.52 22.38
CA GLY A 394 4.01 -22.83 23.75
C GLY A 394 2.96 -23.94 23.91
N PRO A 395 2.45 -24.17 25.14
CA PRO A 395 1.58 -25.30 25.47
C PRO A 395 0.20 -25.28 24.80
N ALA A 396 -0.17 -24.18 24.13
CA ALA A 396 -1.43 -23.98 23.42
C ALA A 396 -1.21 -23.80 21.90
N ALA A 397 -0.05 -24.20 21.36
CA ALA A 397 0.28 -23.95 19.94
C ALA A 397 -0.74 -24.59 18.98
N GLY A 398 -1.36 -23.75 18.15
CA GLY A 398 -2.48 -24.12 17.26
C GLY A 398 -3.88 -23.76 17.78
N ASP A 399 -4.04 -23.49 19.08
CA ASP A 399 -5.31 -23.02 19.65
C ASP A 399 -5.60 -21.58 19.24
N PHE A 400 -6.88 -21.18 19.26
CA PHE A 400 -7.27 -19.77 19.12
C PHE A 400 -6.85 -18.95 20.35
N CYS A 401 -6.40 -17.71 20.13
CA CYS A 401 -6.05 -16.81 21.21
C CYS A 401 -7.26 -16.39 22.08
N ASP A 402 -6.99 -15.85 23.27
CA ASP A 402 -8.02 -15.11 24.02
C ASP A 402 -8.62 -13.96 23.16
N PRO A 403 -9.95 -13.92 22.94
CA PRO A 403 -10.57 -13.02 21.97
C PRO A 403 -10.71 -11.57 22.45
N LEU A 404 -10.52 -11.29 23.74
CA LEU A 404 -10.60 -9.94 24.30
C LEU A 404 -9.22 -9.29 24.36
N HIS A 405 -8.20 -10.04 24.78
CA HIS A 405 -6.85 -9.57 25.07
C HIS A 405 -5.83 -9.90 23.99
N SER A 406 -6.15 -10.84 23.07
CA SER A 406 -5.24 -11.40 22.07
C SER A 406 -3.93 -11.89 22.68
N THR A 407 -4.06 -12.84 23.61
CA THR A 407 -2.93 -13.48 24.31
C THR A 407 -3.01 -15.00 24.26
N CYS A 408 -1.85 -15.63 24.41
CA CYS A 408 -1.68 -17.07 24.61
C CYS A 408 -0.79 -17.33 25.84
N PRO A 409 -0.95 -18.48 26.54
CA PRO A 409 -0.08 -18.86 27.65
C PRO A 409 1.30 -19.28 27.14
N ASN A 410 2.36 -18.76 27.76
CA ASN A 410 3.72 -19.25 27.51
C ASN A 410 4.03 -20.54 28.31
N ASN A 411 5.25 -21.08 28.15
CA ASN A 411 5.71 -22.30 28.87
C ASN A 411 5.71 -22.19 30.41
N ARG A 412 5.52 -21.00 30.98
CA ARG A 412 5.37 -20.75 32.43
C ARG A 412 3.92 -20.40 32.81
N GLY A 413 2.95 -20.67 31.92
CA GLY A 413 1.51 -20.41 32.11
C GLY A 413 1.09 -18.94 32.00
N LEU A 414 2.00 -18.03 31.65
CA LEU A 414 1.74 -16.59 31.66
C LEU A 414 1.21 -16.11 30.30
N GLN A 415 0.03 -15.49 30.32
CA GLN A 415 -0.60 -14.89 29.13
C GLN A 415 0.26 -13.77 28.53
N ARG A 416 0.53 -13.83 27.23
CA ARG A 416 1.34 -12.85 26.46
C ARG A 416 0.79 -12.67 25.05
N SER A 417 0.90 -11.45 24.52
CA SER A 417 0.54 -11.09 23.14
C SER A 417 1.55 -11.62 22.12
N GLN A 418 2.84 -11.70 22.45
CA GLN A 418 3.92 -12.16 21.56
C GLN A 418 3.67 -13.52 20.87
N PHE A 419 2.86 -14.39 21.45
CA PHE A 419 2.56 -15.72 20.91
C PHE A 419 1.22 -15.79 20.15
N CYS A 420 0.41 -14.72 20.17
CA CYS A 420 -0.86 -14.64 19.45
C CYS A 420 -0.67 -13.91 18.11
N HIS A 421 -0.85 -14.64 17.00
CA HIS A 421 -0.65 -14.11 15.65
C HIS A 421 -1.85 -14.45 14.75
N GLY A 422 -2.13 -13.60 13.76
CA GLY A 422 -3.04 -13.91 12.67
C GLY A 422 -2.43 -14.94 11.73
N VAL A 423 -3.20 -15.97 11.38
CA VAL A 423 -2.79 -17.00 10.42
C VAL A 423 -3.39 -16.70 9.05
N GLY A 424 -2.54 -16.62 8.02
CA GLY A 424 -2.97 -16.45 6.63
C GLY A 424 -3.36 -17.77 5.94
N PRO A 425 -3.92 -17.70 4.71
CA PRO A 425 -4.47 -18.87 4.00
C PRO A 425 -3.45 -19.98 3.69
N SER A 426 -2.15 -19.68 3.74
CA SER A 426 -1.03 -20.61 3.58
C SER A 426 -0.18 -20.76 4.85
N GLY A 427 -0.79 -20.49 6.01
CA GLY A 427 -0.12 -20.59 7.30
C GLY A 427 0.98 -19.53 7.46
N ARG A 428 2.23 -19.98 7.62
CA ARG A 428 3.41 -19.13 7.83
C ARG A 428 4.10 -18.66 6.54
N ASP A 429 3.68 -19.14 5.36
CA ASP A 429 4.20 -18.61 4.09
C ASP A 429 3.56 -17.24 3.79
N ASP A 430 4.23 -16.19 4.24
CA ASP A 430 3.74 -14.82 4.18
C ASP A 430 3.81 -14.23 2.75
N ARG A 431 4.59 -14.84 1.85
CA ARG A 431 4.61 -14.49 0.42
C ARG A 431 3.39 -15.09 -0.29
N LEU A 432 3.11 -16.36 -0.06
CA LEU A 432 1.94 -17.04 -0.60
C LEU A 432 0.64 -16.51 0.02
N ASN A 433 0.65 -16.08 1.28
CA ASN A 433 -0.45 -15.31 1.88
C ASN A 433 -0.72 -14.01 1.11
N SER A 434 0.31 -13.20 0.87
CA SER A 434 0.20 -11.94 0.10
C SER A 434 -0.35 -12.19 -1.32
N ARG A 435 0.18 -13.22 -1.99
CA ARG A 435 -0.28 -13.69 -3.29
C ARG A 435 -1.78 -14.05 -3.29
N ILE A 436 -2.22 -14.93 -2.39
CA ILE A 436 -3.62 -15.42 -2.36
C ILE A 436 -4.60 -14.27 -2.08
N ILE A 437 -4.30 -13.38 -1.13
CA ILE A 437 -5.19 -12.27 -0.77
C ILE A 437 -5.20 -11.18 -1.87
N GLY A 438 -4.07 -10.95 -2.54
CA GLY A 438 -4.01 -10.04 -3.70
C GLY A 438 -4.71 -10.60 -4.94
N GLU A 439 -4.58 -11.90 -5.20
CA GLU A 439 -5.27 -12.58 -6.30
C GLU A 439 -6.80 -12.55 -6.11
N ARG A 440 -7.30 -12.77 -4.88
CA ARG A 440 -8.74 -12.61 -4.58
C ARG A 440 -9.23 -11.17 -4.79
N GLN A 441 -8.45 -10.15 -4.39
CA GLN A 441 -8.78 -8.75 -4.69
C GLN A 441 -8.83 -8.48 -6.20
N TYR A 442 -7.83 -8.96 -6.95
CA TYR A 442 -7.77 -8.84 -8.41
C TYR A 442 -8.94 -9.55 -9.12
N LEU A 443 -9.28 -10.78 -8.74
CA LEU A 443 -10.38 -11.54 -9.35
C LEU A 443 -11.74 -10.86 -9.13
N LEU A 444 -12.00 -10.39 -7.90
CA LEU A 444 -13.19 -9.60 -7.59
C LEU A 444 -13.24 -8.30 -8.40
N ALA A 445 -12.14 -7.55 -8.43
CA ALA A 445 -12.01 -6.32 -9.20
C ALA A 445 -12.18 -6.57 -10.71
N LYS A 446 -11.68 -7.69 -11.25
CA LYS A 446 -11.76 -8.05 -12.68
C LYS A 446 -13.20 -8.36 -13.11
N ARG A 447 -13.94 -9.10 -12.28
CA ARG A 447 -15.38 -9.32 -12.46
C ARG A 447 -16.14 -7.98 -12.45
N LEU A 448 -15.85 -7.12 -11.46
CA LEU A 448 -16.48 -5.80 -11.34
C LEU A 448 -16.11 -4.87 -12.50
N PHE A 449 -14.85 -4.84 -12.96
CA PHE A 449 -14.42 -4.06 -14.12
C PHE A 449 -15.17 -4.47 -15.40
N GLY A 450 -15.48 -5.76 -15.57
CA GLY A 450 -16.42 -6.24 -16.59
C GLY A 450 -17.85 -5.73 -16.40
N GLN A 451 -18.39 -5.87 -15.18
CA GLN A 451 -19.73 -5.38 -14.80
C GLN A 451 -19.90 -3.87 -15.02
N ALA A 452 -18.87 -3.05 -14.77
CA ALA A 452 -18.90 -1.60 -14.94
C ALA A 452 -19.23 -1.17 -16.39
N ALA A 453 -18.93 -2.00 -17.40
CA ALA A 453 -19.31 -1.73 -18.79
C ALA A 453 -20.79 -2.02 -19.09
N ASN A 454 -21.48 -2.81 -18.26
CA ASN A 454 -22.87 -3.21 -18.42
C ASN A 454 -23.81 -2.14 -17.82
N ILE A 455 -23.87 -0.98 -18.48
CA ILE A 455 -24.67 0.17 -18.02
C ILE A 455 -26.14 -0.21 -17.87
N GLY A 456 -26.69 -0.04 -16.66
CA GLY A 456 -28.06 -0.43 -16.31
C GLY A 456 -28.22 -1.89 -15.86
N ASN A 457 -27.15 -2.70 -15.89
CA ASN A 457 -27.12 -4.05 -15.36
C ASN A 457 -25.86 -4.26 -14.49
N GLY A 458 -25.87 -3.61 -13.32
CA GLY A 458 -24.78 -3.65 -12.34
C GLY A 458 -23.70 -2.58 -12.50
N GLY A 459 -23.50 -2.02 -13.70
CA GLY A 459 -22.65 -0.85 -13.94
C GLY A 459 -23.46 0.42 -14.20
N TRP A 460 -22.87 1.58 -13.91
CA TRP A 460 -23.45 2.90 -14.24
C TRP A 460 -22.38 3.92 -14.63
N ARG A 461 -22.81 5.07 -15.16
CA ARG A 461 -21.94 6.21 -15.46
C ARG A 461 -21.82 7.10 -14.23
N VAL A 462 -20.63 7.58 -13.96
CA VAL A 462 -20.43 8.76 -13.10
C VAL A 462 -20.65 9.98 -13.98
N ALA A 463 -21.83 10.58 -13.88
CA ALA A 463 -22.16 11.89 -14.45
C ALA A 463 -22.33 12.89 -13.30
N GLY A 464 -22.45 14.19 -13.60
CA GLY A 464 -22.71 15.22 -12.60
C GLY A 464 -24.20 15.49 -12.37
N GLY A 465 -24.75 14.93 -11.28
CA GLY A 465 -25.96 15.40 -10.64
C GLY A 465 -27.28 15.23 -11.41
N SER A 466 -28.38 15.66 -10.77
CA SER A 466 -29.74 15.61 -11.37
C SER A 466 -30.16 16.90 -12.07
N PHE A 467 -29.29 17.93 -12.10
CA PHE A 467 -29.65 19.30 -12.46
C PHE A 467 -28.88 19.94 -13.63
N GLY A 468 -27.98 19.21 -14.31
CA GLY A 468 -27.61 19.52 -15.70
C GLY A 468 -26.13 19.79 -16.03
N SER A 469 -25.21 19.72 -15.07
CA SER A 469 -23.77 19.94 -15.27
C SER A 469 -22.98 18.63 -15.23
N GLN A 470 -22.87 17.93 -16.38
CA GLN A 470 -22.54 16.49 -16.39
C GLN A 470 -21.08 16.12 -16.04
N ALA A 471 -20.15 17.06 -15.99
CA ALA A 471 -18.74 16.81 -15.67
C ALA A 471 -18.19 17.86 -14.69
N GLU A 472 -18.65 17.81 -13.45
CA GLU A 472 -18.13 18.66 -12.36
C GLU A 472 -16.99 17.96 -11.61
N VAL A 473 -15.93 18.71 -11.32
CA VAL A 473 -14.92 18.39 -10.31
C VAL A 473 -14.90 19.55 -9.33
N GLU A 474 -14.90 19.24 -8.04
CA GLU A 474 -14.75 20.23 -6.96
C GLU A 474 -14.26 19.56 -5.67
N SER A 475 -13.71 20.34 -4.74
CA SER A 475 -13.44 19.85 -3.37
C SER A 475 -13.86 20.87 -2.32
N ARG A 476 -14.05 20.40 -1.08
CA ARG A 476 -14.04 21.22 0.13
C ARG A 476 -13.02 20.61 1.09
N MET A 477 -12.16 21.45 1.67
CA MET A 477 -11.12 21.03 2.62
C MET A 477 -11.06 22.01 3.80
N MET A 478 -10.77 21.49 4.98
CA MET A 478 -10.30 22.29 6.11
C MET A 478 -9.24 21.54 6.92
N PHE A 479 -8.28 22.28 7.46
CA PHE A 479 -7.41 21.85 8.55
C PHE A 479 -8.07 22.22 9.88
N ILE A 480 -8.16 21.25 10.79
CA ILE A 480 -8.84 21.39 12.07
C ILE A 480 -7.87 21.06 13.19
N ARG A 481 -7.63 22.00 14.11
CA ARG A 481 -7.05 21.71 15.42
C ARG A 481 -8.05 20.87 16.22
N PHE A 482 -7.85 19.55 16.25
CA PHE A 482 -8.84 18.63 16.79
C PHE A 482 -9.02 18.79 18.30
N SER A 483 -7.96 19.02 19.08
CA SER A 483 -8.09 19.14 20.56
C SER A 483 -8.96 20.30 21.04
N ASP A 484 -9.17 21.31 20.20
CA ASP A 484 -9.95 22.50 20.55
C ASP A 484 -11.38 22.44 19.99
N ARG A 485 -11.69 21.41 19.18
CA ARG A 485 -13.01 21.20 18.58
C ARG A 485 -14.00 20.71 19.64
N ARG A 486 -15.20 21.29 19.61
CA ARG A 486 -16.36 20.79 20.34
C ARG A 486 -17.37 20.14 19.39
N VAL A 487 -18.00 19.07 19.84
CA VAL A 487 -19.00 18.29 19.10
C VAL A 487 -20.11 17.81 20.03
N LEU A 488 -21.20 17.30 19.48
CA LEU A 488 -22.15 16.48 20.24
C LEU A 488 -21.55 15.09 20.46
N SER A 489 -21.71 14.54 21.67
CA SER A 489 -21.13 13.27 22.09
C SER A 489 -21.55 12.08 21.22
N ASP A 490 -22.81 12.08 20.80
CA ASP A 490 -23.38 11.20 19.77
C ASP A 490 -24.08 12.11 18.73
N PRO A 491 -23.46 12.31 17.55
CA PRO A 491 -24.04 13.06 16.44
C PRO A 491 -24.75 12.17 15.41
N THR A 492 -24.99 10.89 15.72
CA THR A 492 -25.70 9.99 14.80
C THR A 492 -27.22 10.14 14.90
N ASN A 493 -27.95 9.72 13.86
CA ASN A 493 -29.41 9.61 13.89
C ASN A 493 -29.90 8.25 14.45
N LEU A 494 -29.02 7.48 15.10
CA LEU A 494 -29.39 6.23 15.77
C LEU A 494 -30.13 6.56 17.09
N PRO A 495 -30.99 5.68 17.63
CA PRO A 495 -31.59 5.89 18.95
C PRO A 495 -30.49 5.91 20.02
N PRO A 496 -30.18 7.06 20.64
CA PRO A 496 -28.91 7.20 21.34
C PRO A 496 -29.02 6.63 22.75
N LEU A 497 -28.02 5.85 23.18
CA LEU A 497 -28.00 5.19 24.50
C LEU A 497 -28.00 6.18 25.67
N ARG A 498 -27.67 7.45 25.42
CA ARG A 498 -27.74 8.59 26.34
C ARG A 498 -28.14 9.84 25.56
N LYS A 499 -28.68 10.87 26.24
CA LYS A 499 -28.91 12.17 25.58
C LYS A 499 -27.57 12.75 25.10
N PRO A 500 -27.45 13.21 23.84
CA PRO A 500 -26.26 13.90 23.36
C PRO A 500 -25.95 15.14 24.20
N VAL A 501 -24.66 15.36 24.48
CA VAL A 501 -24.14 16.53 25.19
C VAL A 501 -22.96 17.14 24.43
N GLU A 502 -22.73 18.44 24.59
CA GLU A 502 -21.56 19.11 24.01
C GLU A 502 -20.29 18.66 24.76
N VAL A 503 -19.29 18.20 24.01
CA VAL A 503 -18.01 17.67 24.51
C VAL A 503 -16.83 18.28 23.75
N GLU A 504 -15.74 18.53 24.47
CA GLU A 504 -14.44 18.94 23.92
C GLU A 504 -13.62 17.70 23.61
N LEU A 505 -12.98 17.63 22.43
CA LEU A 505 -12.08 16.53 22.10
C LEU A 505 -10.78 16.59 22.92
N CYS A 506 -10.03 15.49 22.96
CA CYS A 506 -8.81 15.40 23.76
C CYS A 506 -7.57 15.73 22.93
N LYS A 507 -6.53 16.27 23.57
CA LYS A 507 -5.18 16.27 22.97
C LYS A 507 -4.71 14.82 22.71
N PRO A 508 -3.90 14.58 21.66
CA PRO A 508 -3.36 13.26 21.33
C PRO A 508 -2.79 12.50 22.53
N ALA A 509 -3.15 11.22 22.67
CA ALA A 509 -2.53 10.30 23.61
C ALA A 509 -2.70 8.83 23.20
N MET A 510 -1.63 8.04 23.32
CA MET A 510 -1.67 6.58 23.09
C MET A 510 -1.97 5.82 24.38
N GLY A 511 -2.79 4.78 24.30
CA GLY A 511 -3.15 3.90 25.42
C GLY A 511 -2.12 2.80 25.68
N TYR A 512 -2.29 2.03 26.75
CA TYR A 512 -1.40 0.87 27.02
C TYR A 512 -1.47 -0.20 25.92
N SER A 513 -2.66 -0.48 25.38
CA SER A 513 -2.84 -1.52 24.36
C SER A 513 -2.18 -1.20 23.01
N PHE A 514 -1.74 0.06 22.77
CA PHE A 514 -0.90 0.39 21.61
C PHE A 514 0.41 -0.42 21.62
N ALA A 515 1.06 -0.51 22.78
CA ALA A 515 2.29 -1.30 22.92
C ALA A 515 2.06 -2.83 22.94
N ALA A 516 0.80 -3.29 22.91
CA ALA A 516 0.47 -4.70 22.74
C ALA A 516 0.45 -5.15 21.27
N GLY A 517 0.46 -4.21 20.32
CA GLY A 517 0.32 -4.49 18.88
C GLY A 517 -1.01 -5.15 18.52
N THR A 518 -1.09 -5.68 17.30
CA THR A 518 -2.24 -6.44 16.80
C THR A 518 -1.88 -7.91 16.62
N THR A 519 -2.83 -8.74 16.22
CA THR A 519 -2.55 -10.12 15.80
C THR A 519 -1.71 -10.16 14.51
N ASP A 520 -1.73 -9.11 13.69
CA ASP A 520 -0.94 -9.04 12.45
C ASP A 520 0.55 -8.75 12.71
N GLY A 521 0.85 -8.21 13.89
CA GLY A 521 2.18 -7.85 14.37
C GLY A 521 2.13 -7.57 15.87
N PRO A 522 2.29 -8.61 16.73
CA PRO A 522 2.13 -8.46 18.17
C PRO A 522 3.28 -7.66 18.79
N GLY A 523 2.93 -6.84 19.78
CA GLY A 523 3.84 -5.97 20.49
C GLY A 523 4.71 -6.69 21.52
N MET A 524 5.71 -5.98 22.03
CA MET A 524 6.70 -6.51 22.97
C MET A 524 6.25 -6.37 24.44
N PHE A 525 7.02 -6.98 25.36
CA PHE A 525 6.84 -6.90 26.81
C PHE A 525 5.49 -7.46 27.31
N ASN A 526 5.04 -7.03 28.49
CA ASN A 526 3.85 -7.53 29.17
C ASN A 526 2.56 -6.75 28.85
N PHE A 527 2.52 -6.05 27.72
CA PHE A 527 1.30 -5.39 27.23
C PHE A 527 0.36 -6.41 26.56
N TYR A 528 -0.93 -6.18 26.71
CA TYR A 528 -2.01 -7.01 26.14
C TYR A 528 -3.16 -6.10 25.71
N GLN A 529 -4.00 -6.55 24.77
CA GLN A 529 -5.13 -5.74 24.32
C GLN A 529 -6.25 -5.68 25.37
N GLY A 530 -7.15 -4.70 25.29
CA GLY A 530 -8.21 -4.54 26.28
C GLY A 530 -7.74 -3.96 27.62
N GLN A 531 -6.50 -3.46 27.72
CA GLN A 531 -5.92 -3.01 28.98
C GLN A 531 -6.52 -1.66 29.44
N LYS A 532 -7.53 -1.71 30.32
CA LYS A 532 -8.20 -0.53 30.92
C LYS A 532 -7.53 0.04 32.18
N ARG A 533 -6.37 -0.49 32.61
CA ARG A 533 -5.61 -0.03 33.78
C ARG A 533 -4.09 -0.06 33.53
N GLY A 534 -3.40 1.05 33.80
CA GLY A 534 -1.95 1.14 33.66
C GLY A 534 -1.18 0.55 34.87
N SER A 535 -0.02 -0.07 34.63
CA SER A 535 0.84 -0.64 35.68
C SER A 535 1.79 0.41 36.30
N PRO A 536 2.20 0.28 37.59
CA PRO A 536 3.08 1.26 38.24
C PRO A 536 4.43 1.47 37.52
N PHE A 537 5.05 0.40 37.03
CA PHE A 537 6.31 0.46 36.27
C PHE A 537 6.19 1.30 34.99
N TRP A 538 5.24 0.99 34.11
CA TRP A 538 5.06 1.75 32.87
C TRP A 538 4.52 3.17 33.12
N ASN A 539 3.80 3.40 34.23
CA ASN A 539 3.45 4.76 34.66
C ASN A 539 4.72 5.57 35.00
N TRP A 540 5.73 4.97 35.63
CA TRP A 540 7.02 5.61 35.91
C TRP A 540 7.83 5.88 34.63
N VAL A 541 7.93 4.90 33.73
CA VAL A 541 8.61 5.07 32.42
C VAL A 541 7.97 6.18 31.59
N ARG A 542 6.62 6.23 31.51
CA ARG A 542 5.90 7.35 30.89
C ARG A 542 6.24 8.67 31.59
N ASN A 543 6.19 8.72 32.92
CA ASN A 543 6.38 9.95 33.67
C ASN A 543 7.79 10.55 33.49
N PHE A 544 8.81 9.73 33.19
CA PHE A 544 10.14 10.19 32.80
C PHE A 544 10.14 10.93 31.45
N LEU A 545 9.31 10.51 30.49
CA LEU A 545 9.14 11.18 29.19
C LEU A 545 8.21 12.40 29.30
N ARG A 546 6.98 12.18 29.77
CA ARG A 546 5.97 13.21 30.01
C ARG A 546 4.86 12.70 30.93
N VAL A 547 4.75 13.28 32.13
CA VAL A 547 3.56 13.09 32.99
C VAL A 547 2.33 13.69 32.29
N PRO A 548 1.23 12.96 32.05
CA PRO A 548 0.02 13.50 31.44
C PRO A 548 -0.76 14.40 32.42
N SER A 549 -1.32 15.51 31.93
CA SER A 549 -2.12 16.41 32.77
C SER A 549 -3.43 15.75 33.26
N SER A 550 -3.98 16.26 34.36
CA SER A 550 -5.26 15.77 34.87
C SER A 550 -6.44 16.09 33.95
N LYS A 551 -6.35 17.11 33.07
CA LYS A 551 -7.35 17.34 32.01
C LYS A 551 -7.30 16.19 31.01
N LEU A 552 -6.12 15.88 30.48
CA LEU A 552 -5.92 14.82 29.49
C LEU A 552 -6.33 13.44 30.03
N VAL A 553 -5.95 13.10 31.27
CA VAL A 553 -6.33 11.83 31.94
C VAL A 553 -7.84 11.73 32.21
N ARG A 554 -8.56 12.85 32.36
CA ARG A 554 -10.04 12.83 32.46
C ARG A 554 -10.70 12.69 31.08
N CYS A 555 -10.18 13.39 30.07
CA CYS A 555 -10.75 13.42 28.73
C CYS A 555 -10.62 12.06 28.02
N GLN A 556 -9.44 11.43 28.07
CA GLN A 556 -9.16 10.17 27.37
C GLN A 556 -9.86 8.93 27.98
N ARG A 557 -10.74 9.05 28.98
CA ARG A 557 -11.33 7.88 29.65
C ARG A 557 -12.16 7.04 28.66
N PRO A 558 -12.14 5.69 28.76
CA PRO A 558 -11.46 4.86 29.76
C PRO A 558 -9.97 4.54 29.49
N LYS A 559 -9.33 5.08 28.44
CA LYS A 559 -7.92 4.78 28.08
C LYS A 559 -6.95 5.09 29.24
N PRO A 560 -6.16 4.11 29.71
CA PRO A 560 -4.97 4.40 30.49
C PRO A 560 -3.88 4.92 29.55
N ILE A 561 -3.46 6.17 29.72
CA ILE A 561 -2.46 6.79 28.85
C ILE A 561 -1.07 6.18 29.08
N LEU A 562 -0.48 5.62 28.01
CA LEU A 562 0.92 5.20 27.95
C LEU A 562 1.82 6.33 27.45
N LEU A 563 1.39 7.09 26.43
CA LEU A 563 2.15 8.23 25.88
C LEU A 563 1.28 9.47 25.80
N ALA A 564 1.73 10.57 26.42
CA ALA A 564 1.04 11.86 26.46
C ALA A 564 1.48 12.77 25.29
N THR A 565 1.32 12.26 24.06
CA THR A 565 1.94 12.81 22.83
C THR A 565 1.53 14.25 22.54
N GLY A 566 0.26 14.63 22.72
CA GLY A 566 -0.24 16.00 22.56
C GLY A 566 0.21 16.97 23.66
N GLU A 567 0.92 16.47 24.68
CA GLU A 567 1.60 17.26 25.72
C GLU A 567 3.13 17.15 25.65
N ALA A 568 3.68 16.41 24.67
CA ALA A 568 5.10 16.18 24.47
C ALA A 568 5.62 16.96 23.25
N THR A 569 6.54 17.90 23.50
CA THR A 569 7.01 18.89 22.52
C THR A 569 8.53 18.92 22.34
N LEU A 570 9.25 17.97 22.92
CA LEU A 570 10.71 17.79 22.79
C LEU A 570 11.03 16.47 22.08
N PRO A 571 11.91 16.45 21.06
CA PRO A 571 12.57 17.61 20.44
C PRO A 571 11.60 18.52 19.66
N HIS A 572 10.45 17.98 19.23
CA HIS A 572 9.32 18.71 18.65
C HIS A 572 8.02 17.93 18.90
N ALA A 573 6.93 18.23 18.18
CA ALA A 573 5.62 17.58 18.37
C ALA A 573 5.66 16.06 18.08
N TRP A 574 5.05 15.26 18.96
CA TRP A 574 5.08 13.80 18.88
C TRP A 574 4.06 13.17 17.93
N GLN A 575 2.92 13.84 17.70
CA GLN A 575 1.84 13.47 16.77
C GLN A 575 1.16 14.75 16.26
N ALA A 576 0.32 14.64 15.23
CA ALA A 576 -0.50 15.74 14.74
C ALA A 576 -1.58 16.14 15.76
N ASP A 577 -1.92 17.43 15.77
CA ASP A 577 -3.08 18.00 16.49
C ASP A 577 -3.97 18.82 15.54
N ILE A 578 -3.36 19.44 14.52
CA ILE A 578 -4.03 19.97 13.34
C ILE A 578 -4.11 18.85 12.29
N VAL A 579 -5.31 18.50 11.86
CA VAL A 579 -5.55 17.39 10.91
C VAL A 579 -6.28 17.88 9.65
N PRO A 580 -5.93 17.39 8.45
CA PRO A 580 -6.71 17.66 7.24
C PRO A 580 -8.01 16.85 7.23
N VAL A 581 -9.08 17.48 6.75
CA VAL A 581 -10.32 16.80 6.35
C VAL A 581 -10.72 17.32 4.98
N GLN A 582 -10.88 16.43 4.00
CA GLN A 582 -11.12 16.78 2.60
C GLN A 582 -12.24 15.90 2.02
N LEU A 583 -13.17 16.54 1.34
CA LEU A 583 -14.24 15.91 0.56
C LEU A 583 -14.04 16.29 -0.90
N LEU A 584 -13.69 15.32 -1.75
CA LEU A 584 -13.46 15.51 -3.18
C LEU A 584 -14.64 14.92 -3.96
N ARG A 585 -15.18 15.67 -4.93
CA ARG A 585 -16.28 15.27 -5.79
C ARG A 585 -15.86 15.24 -7.25
N ILE A 586 -16.24 14.17 -7.95
CA ILE A 586 -16.03 13.97 -9.38
C ILE A 586 -17.37 13.49 -9.94
N GLY A 587 -18.23 14.42 -10.34
CA GLY A 587 -19.64 14.18 -10.67
C GLY A 587 -20.40 13.56 -9.50
N ASP A 588 -20.99 12.40 -9.73
CA ASP A 588 -21.72 11.60 -8.74
C ASP A 588 -20.81 10.79 -7.79
N LEU A 589 -19.49 10.77 -8.00
CA LEU A 589 -18.54 10.22 -7.04
C LEU A 589 -18.22 11.26 -5.96
N ALA A 590 -18.31 10.85 -4.70
CA ALA A 590 -17.78 11.57 -3.54
C ALA A 590 -16.73 10.73 -2.81
N ILE A 591 -15.54 11.30 -2.59
CA ILE A 591 -14.42 10.70 -1.89
C ILE A 591 -14.20 11.45 -0.58
N ALA A 592 -14.47 10.80 0.55
CA ALA A 592 -14.10 11.31 1.88
C ALA A 592 -12.67 10.85 2.21
N ALA A 593 -11.73 11.79 2.28
CA ALA A 593 -10.31 11.52 2.53
C ALA A 593 -9.99 11.58 4.04
N LEU A 594 -9.56 10.46 4.60
CA LEU A 594 -9.44 10.24 6.04
C LEU A 594 -7.95 10.17 6.45
N PRO A 595 -7.47 11.01 7.37
CA PRO A 595 -6.06 11.05 7.76
C PRO A 595 -5.66 9.93 8.74
N GLY A 596 -6.15 8.70 8.56
CA GLY A 596 -5.91 7.60 9.48
C GLY A 596 -6.74 6.36 9.17
N GLU A 597 -6.81 5.46 10.16
CA GLU A 597 -7.33 4.11 10.04
C GLU A 597 -8.71 3.97 10.71
N PHE A 598 -9.78 4.15 9.92
CA PHE A 598 -11.14 3.96 10.41
C PHE A 598 -11.48 2.46 10.51
N THR A 599 -12.08 2.06 11.62
CA THR A 599 -12.67 0.72 11.79
C THR A 599 -13.85 0.49 10.84
N THR A 600 -14.28 -0.77 10.73
CA THR A 600 -15.41 -1.20 9.92
C THR A 600 -16.66 -0.36 10.19
N MET A 601 -17.10 -0.23 11.45
CA MET A 601 -18.34 0.51 11.76
C MET A 601 -18.17 2.03 11.68
N ALA A 602 -17.02 2.58 12.10
CA ALA A 602 -16.74 4.01 11.92
C ALA A 602 -16.78 4.42 10.43
N GLY A 603 -16.17 3.62 9.56
CA GLY A 603 -16.23 3.84 8.11
C GLY A 603 -17.63 3.72 7.51
N ARG A 604 -18.42 2.71 7.93
CA ARG A 604 -19.82 2.54 7.51
C ARG A 604 -20.68 3.75 7.90
N ARG A 605 -20.65 4.17 9.18
CA ARG A 605 -21.39 5.33 9.70
C ARG A 605 -21.03 6.62 8.96
N LEU A 606 -19.75 6.88 8.71
CA LEU A 606 -19.30 8.07 8.00
C LEU A 606 -19.72 8.05 6.52
N ARG A 607 -19.53 6.92 5.83
CA ARG A 607 -19.93 6.74 4.42
C ARG A 607 -21.42 7.00 4.24
N GLU A 608 -22.26 6.42 5.09
CA GLU A 608 -23.71 6.61 5.07
C GLU A 608 -24.12 8.07 5.33
N SER A 609 -23.52 8.73 6.33
CA SER A 609 -23.82 10.12 6.67
C SER A 609 -23.49 11.10 5.53
N VAL A 610 -22.28 11.01 4.97
CA VAL A 610 -21.86 11.86 3.85
C VAL A 610 -22.69 11.59 2.60
N HIS A 611 -22.93 10.31 2.29
CA HIS A 611 -23.78 9.92 1.16
C HIS A 611 -25.17 10.52 1.27
N LYS A 612 -25.81 10.40 2.44
CA LYS A 612 -27.16 10.94 2.68
C LYS A 612 -27.24 12.46 2.48
N ILE A 613 -26.28 13.22 3.01
CA ILE A 613 -26.29 14.69 2.87
C ILE A 613 -26.20 15.10 1.38
N LEU A 614 -25.26 14.51 0.64
CA LEU A 614 -25.04 14.84 -0.77
C LEU A 614 -26.20 14.37 -1.68
N ILE A 615 -26.84 13.24 -1.35
CA ILE A 615 -28.01 12.69 -2.07
C ILE A 615 -29.27 13.53 -1.82
N ASP A 616 -29.54 13.92 -0.56
CA ASP A 616 -30.73 14.72 -0.24
C ASP A 616 -30.58 16.19 -0.64
N GLY A 617 -29.36 16.72 -0.63
CA GLY A 617 -29.02 18.01 -1.25
C GLY A 617 -28.94 18.00 -2.78
N GLY A 618 -29.04 16.84 -3.44
CA GLY A 618 -29.05 16.70 -4.90
C GLY A 618 -27.71 16.89 -5.61
N VAL A 619 -26.60 16.95 -4.86
CA VAL A 619 -25.22 17.11 -5.34
C VAL A 619 -24.75 15.88 -6.12
N ILE A 620 -25.13 14.69 -5.63
CA ILE A 620 -24.91 13.41 -6.33
C ILE A 620 -26.25 12.71 -6.59
N GLY A 621 -26.39 12.06 -7.74
CA GLY A 621 -27.65 11.47 -8.21
C GLY A 621 -28.14 10.29 -7.37
N ARG A 622 -29.47 10.23 -7.10
CA ARG A 622 -30.10 9.22 -6.22
C ARG A 622 -29.86 7.75 -6.61
N ASN A 623 -29.55 7.46 -7.88
CA ASN A 623 -29.34 6.11 -8.41
C ASN A 623 -27.91 5.86 -8.93
N THR A 624 -27.05 6.87 -8.86
CA THR A 624 -25.73 6.92 -9.52
C THR A 624 -24.63 7.43 -8.59
N GLY A 625 -25.01 8.06 -7.48
CA GLY A 625 -24.13 8.52 -6.41
C GLY A 625 -23.31 7.38 -5.82
N LEU A 626 -22.00 7.54 -5.79
CA LEU A 626 -21.07 6.62 -5.15
C LEU A 626 -20.26 7.39 -4.11
N THR A 627 -20.42 7.04 -2.83
CA THR A 627 -19.63 7.64 -1.75
C THR A 627 -18.64 6.61 -1.22
N VAL A 628 -17.35 6.90 -1.38
CA VAL A 628 -16.25 6.08 -0.87
C VAL A 628 -15.51 6.83 0.23
N VAL A 629 -14.94 6.07 1.17
CA VAL A 629 -13.99 6.57 2.15
C VAL A 629 -12.59 6.13 1.72
N THR A 630 -11.59 6.99 1.87
CA THR A 630 -10.19 6.68 1.57
C THR A 630 -9.36 6.88 2.82
N GLY A 631 -8.92 5.78 3.44
CA GLY A 631 -8.02 5.82 4.59
C GLY A 631 -6.65 6.41 4.24
N LEU A 632 -5.89 6.77 5.28
CA LEU A 632 -4.47 7.12 5.23
C LEU A 632 -4.13 8.28 4.26
N ALA A 633 -5.06 9.22 4.11
CA ALA A 633 -5.01 10.29 3.11
C ALA A 633 -4.56 11.64 3.70
N SER A 634 -3.57 12.26 3.07
CA SER A 634 -3.00 13.60 3.35
C SER A 634 -2.41 13.86 4.75
N SER A 635 -2.65 13.00 5.74
CA SER A 635 -1.98 12.92 7.05
C SER A 635 -2.22 11.52 7.66
N TYR A 636 -1.60 11.26 8.82
CA TYR A 636 -1.76 10.02 9.57
C TYR A 636 -1.82 10.30 11.08
N ILE A 637 -2.96 9.95 11.69
CA ILE A 637 -3.32 10.15 13.10
C ILE A 637 -3.66 8.85 13.81
N ASP A 638 -3.07 7.75 13.35
CA ASP A 638 -3.34 6.40 13.83
C ASP A 638 -4.82 6.02 13.60
N TYR A 639 -5.55 5.58 14.64
CA TYR A 639 -6.84 4.89 14.47
C TYR A 639 -8.07 5.74 14.79
N ILE A 640 -9.21 5.39 14.18
CA ILE A 640 -10.51 6.00 14.48
C ILE A 640 -11.55 4.88 14.67
N THR A 641 -12.00 4.72 15.91
CA THR A 641 -13.04 3.76 16.31
C THR A 641 -14.37 4.47 16.55
N THR A 642 -15.48 3.73 16.59
CA THR A 642 -16.73 4.25 17.19
C THR A 642 -16.54 4.53 18.70
N GLN A 643 -17.50 5.23 19.34
CA GLN A 643 -17.44 5.48 20.78
C GLN A 643 -17.58 4.15 21.55
N GLU A 644 -18.35 3.22 21.00
CA GLU A 644 -18.60 1.88 21.53
C GLU A 644 -17.34 1.01 21.46
N GLU A 645 -16.74 0.91 20.28
CA GLU A 645 -15.45 0.23 20.04
C GLU A 645 -14.30 0.83 20.88
N TYR A 646 -14.41 2.11 21.28
CA TYR A 646 -13.42 2.74 22.17
C TYR A 646 -13.44 2.16 23.60
N GLN A 647 -14.59 1.67 24.08
CA GLN A 647 -14.75 1.26 25.49
C GLN A 647 -13.99 -0.01 25.88
N PRO A 648 -13.82 -1.04 25.02
CA PRO A 648 -12.93 -2.17 25.25
C PRO A 648 -11.46 -1.81 25.43
N GLN A 649 -10.97 -0.76 24.77
CA GLN A 649 -9.53 -0.43 24.71
C GLN A 649 -8.66 -1.58 24.15
N ARG A 650 -9.11 -2.24 23.06
CA ARG A 650 -8.24 -3.00 22.15
C ARG A 650 -7.26 -2.06 21.40
N TYR A 651 -6.39 -2.60 20.56
CA TYR A 651 -5.30 -1.83 19.93
C TYR A 651 -5.81 -0.56 19.22
N GLU A 652 -6.81 -0.69 18.35
CA GLU A 652 -7.39 0.41 17.58
C GLU A 652 -7.94 1.52 18.51
N ALA A 653 -8.59 1.12 19.62
CA ALA A 653 -9.17 2.02 20.61
C ALA A 653 -8.13 2.70 21.51
N ALA A 654 -7.00 2.03 21.80
CA ALA A 654 -5.87 2.64 22.50
C ALA A 654 -5.10 3.62 21.60
N SER A 655 -5.07 3.34 20.29
CA SER A 655 -4.46 4.17 19.26
C SER A 655 -5.42 5.23 18.68
N ASN A 656 -6.66 5.34 19.18
CA ASN A 656 -7.60 6.38 18.79
C ASN A 656 -7.29 7.69 19.54
N ILE A 657 -6.50 8.58 18.92
CA ILE A 657 -5.67 9.52 19.68
C ILE A 657 -6.42 10.69 20.32
N PHE A 658 -7.56 11.14 19.77
CA PHE A 658 -8.31 12.32 20.25
C PHE A 658 -9.43 12.00 21.27
N GLY A 659 -9.52 10.76 21.77
CA GLY A 659 -10.45 10.35 22.84
C GLY A 659 -11.66 9.54 22.35
N GLU A 660 -12.64 9.33 23.22
CA GLU A 660 -13.83 8.51 22.88
C GLU A 660 -14.73 9.15 21.80
N HIS A 661 -14.62 10.47 21.62
CA HIS A 661 -15.43 11.26 20.67
C HIS A 661 -14.72 11.62 19.35
N THR A 662 -13.52 11.08 19.06
CA THR A 662 -12.79 11.35 17.80
C THR A 662 -13.67 11.15 16.56
N PHE A 663 -14.47 10.08 16.54
CA PHE A 663 -15.39 9.79 15.44
C PHE A 663 -16.49 10.86 15.29
N ALA A 664 -17.04 11.36 16.40
CA ALA A 664 -17.98 12.48 16.40
C ALA A 664 -17.32 13.77 15.86
N GLY A 665 -16.03 13.97 16.16
CA GLY A 665 -15.15 14.97 15.55
C GLY A 665 -15.18 14.93 14.02
N TYR A 666 -14.88 13.75 13.46
CA TYR A 666 -14.88 13.54 12.00
C TYR A 666 -16.28 13.62 11.37
N LEU A 667 -17.31 13.04 11.98
CA LEU A 667 -18.67 13.10 11.45
C LEU A 667 -19.17 14.56 11.35
N SER A 668 -18.87 15.37 12.39
CA SER A 668 -19.14 16.81 12.39
C SER A 668 -18.35 17.56 11.32
N ALA A 669 -17.08 17.23 11.11
CA ALA A 669 -16.24 17.87 10.09
C ALA A 669 -16.72 17.55 8.66
N PHE A 670 -17.01 16.27 8.38
CA PHE A 670 -17.50 15.85 7.08
C PHE A 670 -18.92 16.32 6.78
N GLY A 671 -19.79 16.41 7.79
CA GLY A 671 -21.10 17.06 7.65
C GLY A 671 -20.95 18.51 7.17
N GLN A 672 -20.08 19.30 7.81
CA GLN A 672 -19.80 20.68 7.39
C GLN A 672 -19.23 20.79 5.97
N LEU A 673 -18.36 19.87 5.53
CA LEU A 673 -17.86 19.84 4.16
C LEU A 673 -18.96 19.47 3.14
N ALA A 674 -19.84 18.53 3.50
CA ALA A 674 -20.95 18.11 2.64
C ALA A 674 -22.04 19.20 2.55
N ASP A 675 -22.42 19.82 3.66
CA ASP A 675 -23.35 20.96 3.70
C ASP A 675 -22.81 22.15 2.90
N ALA A 676 -21.49 22.41 2.96
CA ALA A 676 -20.85 23.45 2.15
C ALA A 676 -20.84 23.12 0.65
N MET A 677 -20.76 21.84 0.29
CA MET A 677 -20.89 21.39 -1.10
C MET A 677 -22.35 21.53 -1.57
N VAL A 678 -23.34 21.11 -0.77
CA VAL A 678 -24.79 21.26 -1.04
C VAL A 678 -25.22 22.72 -1.20
N THR A 679 -24.68 23.61 -0.37
CA THR A 679 -25.00 25.06 -0.41
C THR A 679 -24.13 25.85 -1.41
N ASN A 680 -23.21 25.19 -2.10
CA ASN A 680 -22.14 25.79 -2.90
C ASN A 680 -21.44 26.96 -2.18
N SER A 681 -21.11 26.76 -0.91
CA SER A 681 -20.42 27.73 -0.06
C SER A 681 -18.97 27.33 0.21
N THR A 682 -18.16 28.31 0.61
CA THR A 682 -16.74 28.13 0.94
C THR A 682 -16.57 27.80 2.42
N VAL A 683 -15.73 26.80 2.73
CA VAL A 683 -15.26 26.53 4.09
C VAL A 683 -13.89 27.21 4.30
N PRO A 684 -13.64 27.91 5.42
CA PRO A 684 -12.30 28.39 5.74
C PRO A 684 -11.31 27.24 5.87
N VAL A 685 -10.16 27.35 5.19
CA VAL A 685 -9.11 26.31 5.18
C VAL A 685 -8.52 26.05 6.57
N GLY A 686 -8.66 26.98 7.52
CA GLY A 686 -8.31 26.77 8.93
C GLY A 686 -6.85 27.10 9.27
N GLU A 687 -6.38 26.60 10.40
CA GLU A 687 -4.99 26.73 10.84
C GLU A 687 -4.13 25.67 10.13
N TRP A 688 -3.03 26.08 9.49
CA TRP A 688 -2.17 25.14 8.75
C TRP A 688 -1.34 24.25 9.70
N PRO A 689 -1.18 22.96 9.40
CA PRO A 689 -0.32 22.08 10.20
C PRO A 689 1.14 22.54 10.14
N PRO A 690 1.93 22.30 11.21
CA PRO A 690 3.29 22.81 11.31
C PRO A 690 4.21 22.11 10.30
N ASP A 691 5.03 22.90 9.58
CA ASP A 691 6.15 22.35 8.83
C ASP A 691 7.30 22.04 9.80
N LEU A 692 7.55 20.75 10.01
CA LEU A 692 8.60 20.26 10.91
C LEU A 692 9.85 19.79 10.13
N ARG A 693 9.94 20.03 8.82
CA ARG A 693 11.07 19.58 7.97
C ARG A 693 12.42 20.12 8.46
N GLY A 694 12.46 21.35 8.98
CA GLY A 694 13.65 21.94 9.61
C GLY A 694 14.01 21.40 11.01
N LYS A 695 13.31 20.37 11.53
CA LYS A 695 13.50 19.80 12.88
C LYS A 695 13.69 18.27 12.89
N LEU A 696 13.85 17.66 11.72
CA LEU A 696 13.88 16.20 11.55
C LEU A 696 15.14 15.55 12.17
N ILE A 697 14.98 14.37 12.76
CA ILE A 697 16.00 13.68 13.56
C ILE A 697 16.80 12.73 12.66
N THR A 698 17.76 13.26 11.90
CA THR A 698 18.60 12.47 10.98
C THR A 698 19.76 11.72 11.64
N ARG A 699 20.05 11.99 12.93
CA ARG A 699 21.27 11.53 13.61
C ARG A 699 21.34 10.01 13.86
N PHE A 700 20.21 9.32 13.87
CA PHE A 700 20.14 7.89 14.23
C PHE A 700 20.09 6.94 13.03
N SER A 701 19.83 7.45 11.82
CA SER A 701 19.78 6.64 10.61
C SER A 701 21.18 6.07 10.29
N PRO A 702 21.30 4.78 9.89
CA PRO A 702 22.61 4.16 9.66
C PRO A 702 23.46 4.93 8.65
N LYS A 703 24.74 5.14 8.95
CA LYS A 703 25.69 5.72 7.99
C LYS A 703 26.16 4.64 7.02
N LEU A 704 25.96 4.89 5.73
CA LEU A 704 26.52 4.06 4.68
C LEU A 704 28.05 4.07 4.79
N SER A 705 28.65 2.88 4.86
CA SER A 705 30.10 2.69 4.85
C SER A 705 30.51 2.20 3.46
N PRO A 706 31.74 2.47 2.99
CA PRO A 706 32.21 1.96 1.70
C PRO A 706 32.12 0.43 1.63
N ASP A 707 31.58 -0.08 0.54
CA ASP A 707 31.61 -1.52 0.24
C ASP A 707 33.05 -1.96 -0.09
N VAL A 708 33.51 -3.06 0.53
CA VAL A 708 34.90 -3.54 0.43
C VAL A 708 34.91 -5.03 0.10
N LEU A 709 35.24 -5.37 -1.14
CA LEU A 709 35.32 -6.76 -1.61
C LEU A 709 36.49 -7.55 -1.03
N PRO A 710 36.46 -8.89 -1.06
CA PRO A 710 37.64 -9.72 -0.82
C PRO A 710 38.69 -9.49 -1.92
N THR A 711 39.97 -9.67 -1.60
CA THR A 711 41.04 -9.58 -2.61
C THR A 711 40.87 -10.64 -3.69
N GLY A 712 40.75 -10.22 -4.96
CA GLY A 712 40.71 -11.11 -6.12
C GLY A 712 39.32 -11.49 -6.63
N VAL A 713 38.29 -10.70 -6.29
CA VAL A 713 36.97 -10.72 -6.95
C VAL A 713 36.48 -9.28 -7.15
N ASP A 714 35.68 -9.05 -8.19
CA ASP A 714 35.12 -7.75 -8.57
C ASP A 714 33.58 -7.67 -8.34
N PHE A 715 33.01 -6.46 -8.41
CA PHE A 715 31.56 -6.30 -8.25
C PHE A 715 30.82 -6.88 -9.45
N GLY A 716 29.83 -7.73 -9.20
CA GLY A 716 29.13 -8.50 -10.23
C GLY A 716 29.73 -9.89 -10.50
N ASP A 717 30.85 -10.28 -9.86
CA ASP A 717 31.36 -11.64 -9.95
C ASP A 717 30.37 -12.66 -9.36
N LEU A 718 30.19 -13.78 -10.06
CA LEU A 718 29.29 -14.87 -9.66
C LEU A 718 29.89 -15.70 -8.52
N VAL A 719 29.20 -15.73 -7.38
CA VAL A 719 29.52 -16.58 -6.22
C VAL A 719 29.01 -18.00 -6.43
N SER A 720 27.78 -18.13 -6.96
CA SER A 720 27.16 -19.40 -7.35
C SER A 720 26.04 -19.16 -8.35
N GLY A 721 26.01 -19.94 -9.44
CA GLY A 721 24.98 -19.84 -10.48
C GLY A 721 23.93 -20.97 -10.43
N PRO A 722 22.88 -20.86 -11.25
CA PRO A 722 21.80 -21.85 -11.33
C PRO A 722 22.23 -23.11 -12.08
N GLU A 723 21.43 -24.17 -11.96
CA GLU A 723 21.60 -25.38 -12.78
C GLU A 723 21.38 -25.10 -14.26
N ALA A 724 22.18 -25.73 -15.13
CA ALA A 724 22.12 -25.57 -16.58
C ALA A 724 20.82 -26.12 -17.24
N ARG A 725 19.91 -26.71 -16.47
CA ARG A 725 18.61 -27.25 -16.94
C ARG A 725 17.52 -27.06 -15.89
N ILE A 726 16.78 -25.97 -15.99
CA ILE A 726 15.62 -25.66 -15.15
C ILE A 726 14.30 -26.12 -15.78
N ARG A 727 13.25 -26.29 -14.98
CA ARG A 727 11.87 -26.62 -15.39
C ARG A 727 10.90 -25.53 -14.96
N VAL A 728 9.74 -25.49 -15.58
CA VAL A 728 8.60 -24.69 -15.11
C VAL A 728 8.13 -25.27 -13.77
N GLY A 729 8.06 -24.43 -12.74
CA GLY A 729 7.84 -24.78 -11.34
C GLY A 729 9.12 -24.81 -10.48
N ASP A 730 10.31 -24.81 -11.08
CA ASP A 730 11.56 -24.77 -10.32
C ASP A 730 11.87 -23.34 -9.84
N THR A 731 12.47 -23.24 -8.66
CA THR A 731 13.04 -21.99 -8.13
C THR A 731 14.54 -21.95 -8.45
N VAL A 732 14.94 -20.90 -9.17
CA VAL A 732 16.25 -20.67 -9.75
C VAL A 732 17.00 -19.66 -8.89
N GLU A 733 18.17 -20.03 -8.36
CA GLU A 733 19.00 -19.15 -7.54
C GLU A 733 20.30 -18.77 -8.25
N ALA A 734 20.74 -17.52 -8.07
CA ALA A 734 22.10 -17.09 -8.37
C ALA A 734 22.58 -16.07 -7.33
N VAL A 735 23.87 -16.09 -7.02
CA VAL A 735 24.49 -15.23 -5.99
C VAL A 735 25.69 -14.50 -6.58
N PHE A 736 25.80 -13.20 -6.31
CA PHE A 736 26.81 -12.30 -6.88
C PHE A 736 27.47 -11.42 -5.81
N TRP A 737 28.72 -11.03 -6.02
CA TRP A 737 29.40 -10.04 -5.16
C TRP A 737 28.80 -8.65 -5.36
N GLY A 738 28.26 -8.07 -4.28
CA GLY A 738 27.33 -6.94 -4.36
C GLY A 738 27.66 -5.79 -3.41
N ALA A 739 27.66 -4.57 -3.95
CA ALA A 739 27.61 -3.34 -3.15
C ALA A 739 26.22 -3.18 -2.50
N ASN A 740 26.13 -2.44 -1.40
CA ASN A 740 24.88 -2.18 -0.68
C ASN A 740 23.82 -1.50 -1.59
N PRO A 741 22.56 -1.99 -1.67
CA PRO A 741 21.51 -1.42 -2.53
C PRO A 741 21.04 -0.02 -2.10
N ARG A 742 21.54 0.51 -0.97
CA ARG A 742 21.37 1.91 -0.57
C ARG A 742 22.34 2.88 -1.26
N ASN A 743 23.34 2.41 -2.01
CA ASN A 743 24.19 3.31 -2.83
C ASN A 743 23.41 3.96 -3.98
N ASP A 744 22.47 3.24 -4.59
CA ASP A 744 21.58 3.69 -5.67
C ASP A 744 20.32 2.81 -5.64
N HIS A 745 19.14 3.39 -5.43
CA HIS A 745 17.85 2.66 -5.43
C HIS A 745 17.42 2.23 -6.84
N ARG A 746 18.15 2.69 -7.87
CA ARG A 746 17.91 2.43 -9.29
C ARG A 746 16.49 2.78 -9.70
N ARG A 747 16.00 3.93 -9.21
CA ARG A 747 14.62 4.40 -9.39
C ARG A 747 14.29 4.56 -10.88
N GLY A 748 13.21 3.94 -11.35
CA GLY A 748 12.86 3.89 -12.78
C GLY A 748 13.82 3.04 -13.63
N ARG A 749 14.65 2.20 -12.99
CA ARG A 749 15.54 1.19 -13.57
C ARG A 749 15.31 -0.12 -12.82
N THR A 750 16.26 -1.05 -12.83
CA THR A 750 16.14 -2.34 -12.13
C THR A 750 17.49 -2.85 -11.64
N PHE A 751 17.52 -3.57 -10.51
CA PHE A 751 18.67 -4.26 -9.93
C PHE A 751 19.02 -5.58 -10.64
N LEU A 752 18.05 -6.26 -11.25
CA LEU A 752 18.23 -7.57 -11.90
C LEU A 752 17.47 -7.67 -13.22
N ARG A 753 17.88 -8.60 -14.08
CA ARG A 753 17.12 -8.98 -15.28
C ARG A 753 17.14 -10.48 -15.51
N ILE A 754 15.98 -11.06 -15.77
CA ILE A 754 15.89 -12.37 -16.41
C ILE A 754 15.79 -12.11 -17.91
N GLU A 755 16.71 -12.67 -18.71
CA GLU A 755 16.72 -12.44 -20.16
C GLU A 755 16.61 -13.76 -20.94
N GLN A 756 15.82 -13.76 -22.00
CA GLN A 756 15.65 -14.88 -22.92
C GLN A 756 16.41 -14.62 -24.22
N LYS A 757 17.21 -15.59 -24.65
CA LYS A 757 17.86 -15.55 -25.97
C LYS A 757 16.87 -15.99 -27.04
N LEU A 758 16.55 -15.08 -27.95
CA LEU A 758 15.67 -15.35 -29.09
C LEU A 758 16.41 -16.14 -30.18
N GLY A 759 15.66 -16.76 -31.10
CA GLY A 759 16.23 -17.51 -32.23
C GLY A 759 17.09 -16.68 -33.21
N SER A 760 16.96 -15.35 -33.15
CA SER A 760 17.83 -14.35 -33.79
C SER A 760 19.21 -14.20 -33.12
N GLY A 761 19.43 -14.83 -31.97
CA GLY A 761 20.64 -14.66 -31.14
C GLY A 761 20.61 -13.44 -30.21
N THR A 762 19.64 -12.55 -30.36
CA THR A 762 19.43 -11.36 -29.51
C THR A 762 18.81 -11.73 -28.18
N TRP A 763 19.25 -11.11 -27.09
CA TRP A 763 18.61 -11.21 -25.78
C TRP A 763 17.41 -10.27 -25.68
N GLN A 764 16.37 -10.70 -24.95
CA GLN A 764 15.20 -9.90 -24.58
C GLN A 764 14.98 -10.03 -23.08
N THR A 765 14.90 -8.91 -22.37
CA THR A 765 14.48 -8.90 -20.95
C THR A 765 13.05 -9.42 -20.84
N VAL A 766 12.82 -10.47 -20.05
CA VAL A 766 11.51 -11.08 -19.81
C VAL A 766 10.96 -10.85 -18.40
N ARG A 767 11.84 -10.47 -17.44
CA ARG A 767 11.51 -10.05 -16.06
C ARG A 767 12.57 -9.10 -15.48
N THR A 768 12.17 -8.37 -14.44
CA THR A 768 12.92 -7.35 -13.69
C THR A 768 12.59 -7.45 -12.20
N ASP A 769 13.27 -6.69 -11.33
CA ASP A 769 12.96 -6.57 -9.88
C ASP A 769 11.58 -5.96 -9.53
N ALA A 770 10.75 -5.67 -10.53
CA ALA A 770 9.35 -5.29 -10.38
C ALA A 770 8.39 -6.49 -10.53
N ASP A 771 8.79 -7.53 -11.26
CA ASP A 771 7.93 -8.66 -11.59
C ASP A 771 7.95 -9.71 -10.45
N TRP A 772 6.76 -10.06 -9.96
CA TRP A 772 6.57 -10.81 -8.69
C TRP A 772 7.07 -12.25 -8.67
N ASP A 773 7.51 -12.81 -9.80
CA ASP A 773 8.17 -14.12 -9.86
C ASP A 773 9.69 -14.04 -9.63
N THR A 774 10.23 -12.84 -9.38
CA THR A 774 11.61 -12.58 -8.94
C THR A 774 11.70 -12.08 -7.49
N GLU A 775 12.83 -12.32 -6.83
CA GLU A 775 13.24 -11.66 -5.58
C GLU A 775 14.71 -11.23 -5.68
N LEU A 776 15.06 -10.14 -4.99
CA LEU A 776 16.44 -9.73 -4.73
C LEU A 776 16.67 -9.70 -3.22
N GLU A 777 17.45 -10.62 -2.67
CA GLU A 777 17.92 -10.57 -1.27
C GLU A 777 19.35 -10.01 -1.22
N TRP A 778 19.61 -9.02 -0.37
CA TRP A 778 20.94 -8.50 -0.09
C TRP A 778 21.43 -8.97 1.29
N LEU A 779 22.46 -9.81 1.27
CA LEU A 779 23.01 -10.45 2.46
C LEU A 779 24.33 -9.77 2.89
N PRO A 780 24.35 -8.95 3.96
CA PRO A 780 25.60 -8.48 4.54
C PRO A 780 26.36 -9.66 5.17
N GLN A 781 27.62 -9.90 4.81
CA GLN A 781 28.34 -11.05 5.34
C GLN A 781 28.61 -10.92 6.85
N LYS A 782 28.20 -11.94 7.59
CA LYS A 782 28.47 -12.05 9.04
C LYS A 782 29.97 -12.18 9.29
N LYS A 783 30.46 -11.60 10.38
CA LYS A 783 31.86 -11.78 10.82
C LYS A 783 32.10 -13.23 11.24
N ASP A 784 32.88 -13.97 10.44
CA ASP A 784 33.34 -15.31 10.79
C ASP A 784 34.63 -15.27 11.64
N ASN A 785 34.54 -15.80 12.85
CA ASN A 785 35.64 -15.93 13.82
C ASN A 785 36.36 -17.28 13.67
N SER A 786 36.88 -17.61 12.48
CA SER A 786 37.41 -18.96 12.22
C SER A 786 38.60 -18.99 11.24
N ARG A 787 39.84 -18.93 11.77
CA ARG A 787 41.05 -19.56 11.21
C ARG A 787 42.30 -19.34 12.08
N GLY A 788 43.17 -20.35 12.13
CA GLY A 788 44.62 -20.10 12.16
C GLY A 788 45.39 -20.19 13.48
N GLY A 789 44.98 -21.00 14.45
CA GLY A 789 45.78 -21.29 15.65
C GLY A 789 47.03 -22.13 15.36
N GLY A 790 48.09 -21.52 14.83
CA GLY A 790 49.42 -22.12 14.72
C GLY A 790 50.12 -22.20 16.08
N GLY A 791 50.81 -23.30 16.37
CA GLY A 791 51.37 -23.58 17.69
C GLY A 791 52.60 -22.73 18.06
N GLY A 792 52.59 -22.19 19.27
CA GLY A 792 53.73 -21.55 19.95
C GLY A 792 53.38 -21.38 21.43
N GLY A 793 54.28 -21.79 22.34
CA GLY A 793 54.00 -21.88 23.78
C GLY A 793 54.85 -20.95 24.66
N ALA A 794 54.55 -21.01 25.97
CA ALA A 794 55.09 -20.20 27.07
C ALA A 794 54.64 -18.71 27.11
N GLY A 795 54.43 -18.09 28.28
CA GLY A 795 54.36 -18.71 29.62
C GLY A 795 54.43 -17.72 30.80
N ALA A 796 53.65 -18.04 31.86
CA ALA A 796 53.80 -17.66 33.28
C ALA A 796 53.77 -16.16 33.73
N GLY A 797 52.93 -15.89 34.75
CA GLY A 797 53.06 -14.76 35.69
C GLY A 797 52.37 -13.44 35.30
N GLY A 798 51.89 -12.62 36.23
CA GLY A 798 51.75 -12.86 37.68
C GLY A 798 51.57 -11.57 38.51
N ASN A 799 50.65 -11.62 39.49
CA ASN A 799 50.34 -10.60 40.51
C ASN A 799 49.74 -9.24 40.07
N ALA A 800 49.09 -8.61 41.05
CA ALA A 800 48.56 -7.25 41.04
C ALA A 800 49.11 -6.50 42.27
N ASP A 801 48.84 -5.20 42.38
CA ASP A 801 48.73 -4.43 43.65
C ASP A 801 47.97 -3.10 43.37
N GLU A 802 47.53 -2.39 44.42
CA GLU A 802 46.42 -1.40 44.38
C GLU A 802 46.84 0.10 44.42
N ALA A 803 45.81 0.99 44.46
CA ALA A 803 45.78 2.43 44.78
C ALA A 803 46.20 3.44 43.66
N ASP A 804 45.56 4.59 43.46
CA ASP A 804 44.29 5.18 43.98
C ASP A 804 43.82 6.35 43.05
N GLY A 805 42.55 6.79 43.12
CA GLY A 805 42.16 8.18 42.84
C GLY A 805 41.13 8.50 41.73
N SER A 806 39.83 8.57 42.09
CA SER A 806 38.72 9.31 41.40
C SER A 806 38.29 8.83 39.98
N ASP A 807 37.07 9.05 39.45
CA ASP A 807 35.91 9.86 39.87
C ASP A 807 34.55 9.26 39.37
N ALA A 808 33.42 9.75 39.87
CA ALA A 808 32.05 9.71 39.32
C ALA A 808 31.50 8.38 38.70
N GLY A 809 30.88 7.53 39.53
CA GLY A 809 30.20 6.31 39.08
C GLY A 809 28.67 6.42 38.89
N LEU A 810 28.15 5.79 37.83
CA LEU A 810 26.72 5.47 37.64
C LEU A 810 26.53 3.93 37.59
N PRO A 811 25.84 3.30 38.56
CA PRO A 811 25.58 1.86 38.53
C PRO A 811 24.29 1.51 37.76
N PHE A 812 24.40 0.65 36.76
CA PHE A 812 23.27 -0.01 36.09
C PHE A 812 23.46 -1.53 36.20
N VAL A 813 22.38 -2.25 36.54
CA VAL A 813 22.24 -3.73 36.57
C VAL A 813 23.17 -4.52 37.51
N GLN A 814 22.57 -5.09 38.56
CA GLN A 814 22.84 -6.47 38.98
C GLN A 814 21.51 -7.11 39.40
N GLY A 815 21.33 -8.40 39.14
CA GLY A 815 20.07 -9.12 39.41
C GLY A 815 19.20 -9.39 38.18
N MET A 816 19.67 -10.27 37.29
CA MET A 816 18.84 -11.00 36.34
C MET A 816 19.31 -12.46 36.35
N ASP A 817 18.42 -13.38 36.71
CA ASP A 817 18.61 -14.81 36.47
C ASP A 817 18.43 -15.11 34.97
N GLU A 818 18.96 -16.27 34.54
CA GLU A 818 19.24 -16.56 33.13
C GLU A 818 17.97 -16.75 32.26
N PRO A 819 18.03 -16.39 30.96
CA PRO A 819 17.04 -16.82 29.98
C PRO A 819 17.38 -18.24 29.46
N ASP A 820 16.47 -19.19 29.68
CA ASP A 820 16.61 -20.58 29.22
C ASP A 820 16.81 -20.67 27.68
N GLU A 821 17.57 -21.66 27.22
CA GLU A 821 17.96 -21.80 25.80
C GLU A 821 16.79 -22.12 24.85
N TYR A 822 16.82 -21.51 23.65
CA TYR A 822 15.87 -21.79 22.56
C TYR A 822 16.19 -23.11 21.85
N ILE A 823 15.41 -24.16 22.13
CA ILE A 823 15.48 -25.44 21.39
C ILE A 823 14.42 -25.46 20.28
N TRP A 824 14.87 -25.52 19.03
CA TRP A 824 14.01 -25.71 17.86
C TRP A 824 13.68 -27.21 17.67
N ALA A 825 12.39 -27.54 17.57
CA ALA A 825 11.91 -28.88 17.22
C ALA A 825 11.24 -28.87 15.84
N SER A 826 11.48 -29.91 15.03
CA SER A 826 10.98 -30.06 13.66
C SER A 826 9.80 -31.04 13.55
N ASP A 827 9.01 -30.90 12.49
CA ASP A 827 7.75 -31.61 12.23
C ASP A 827 7.77 -33.14 12.37
N SER A 828 6.61 -33.75 12.70
CA SER A 828 5.80 -34.46 11.67
C SER A 828 4.56 -35.19 12.23
N LEU A 829 3.66 -35.58 11.30
CA LEU A 829 2.54 -36.53 11.41
C LEU A 829 1.19 -36.02 11.97
N ARG A 830 0.26 -35.74 11.04
CA ARG A 830 -1.21 -35.82 11.24
C ARG A 830 -1.75 -37.17 10.74
N PRO A 831 -2.81 -37.73 11.35
CA PRO A 831 -3.83 -38.55 10.69
C PRO A 831 -5.08 -37.69 10.33
N SER A 832 -6.10 -38.30 9.70
CA SER A 832 -7.27 -37.60 9.13
C SER A 832 -8.59 -38.37 9.32
N MET A 833 -9.69 -37.65 9.65
CA MET A 833 -11.13 -37.99 9.39
C MET A 833 -11.66 -39.29 10.06
N GLU A 834 -12.89 -39.48 10.55
CA GLU A 834 -14.21 -38.78 10.69
C GLU A 834 -15.04 -39.63 11.73
N ASP A 835 -16.15 -39.28 12.41
CA ASP A 835 -17.11 -38.15 12.33
C ASP A 835 -17.95 -37.93 13.65
N ILE A 836 -18.87 -36.94 13.63
CA ILE A 836 -20.17 -36.68 14.35
C ILE A 836 -20.79 -37.80 15.27
N PRO A 837 -21.58 -37.54 16.37
CA PRO A 837 -22.05 -36.29 17.03
C PRO A 837 -21.87 -36.15 18.59
N GLU A 838 -22.08 -34.92 19.08
CA GLU A 838 -22.84 -34.39 20.27
C GLU A 838 -23.18 -35.18 21.58
N GLU A 839 -23.36 -34.42 22.68
CA GLU A 839 -23.95 -34.71 24.02
C GLU A 839 -23.11 -35.37 25.18
N ASP A 840 -22.63 -34.50 26.09
CA ASP A 840 -22.71 -34.50 27.58
C ASP A 840 -22.11 -35.59 28.54
N LEU A 841 -21.71 -35.09 29.74
CA LEU A 841 -21.45 -35.73 31.06
C LEU A 841 -20.11 -36.47 31.42
N VAL A 842 -19.23 -35.72 32.11
CA VAL A 842 -18.78 -35.90 33.53
C VAL A 842 -18.18 -37.25 34.06
N GLU A 843 -16.97 -37.12 34.64
CA GLU A 843 -16.27 -37.92 35.71
C GLU A 843 -15.49 -39.26 35.49
N GLU A 844 -14.26 -39.22 36.02
CA GLU A 844 -13.40 -40.21 36.74
C GLU A 844 -13.13 -41.69 36.31
N TYR A 845 -11.81 -41.96 36.21
CA TYR A 845 -11.03 -43.11 36.70
C TYR A 845 -11.18 -44.59 36.21
N ARG A 846 -9.99 -45.11 35.79
CA ARG A 846 -9.35 -46.41 36.14
C ARG A 846 -9.69 -47.74 35.40
N TRP A 847 -8.63 -48.21 34.72
CA TRP A 847 -7.93 -49.51 34.91
C TRP A 847 -8.17 -50.71 33.94
N MET A 848 -7.09 -51.04 33.22
CA MET A 848 -6.58 -52.35 32.74
C MET A 848 -7.49 -53.59 32.58
N GLY A 849 -7.37 -54.28 31.41
CA GLY A 849 -7.75 -55.69 31.22
C GLY A 849 -7.95 -56.12 29.75
N GLN A 850 -6.88 -56.35 28.97
CA GLN A 850 -6.31 -57.68 28.62
C GLN A 850 -7.05 -58.55 27.55
N HIS A 851 -6.30 -58.86 26.48
CA HIS A 851 -6.24 -60.12 25.70
C HIS A 851 -7.50 -60.97 25.37
N LEU A 852 -7.67 -61.29 24.09
CA LEU A 852 -7.55 -62.68 23.57
C LEU A 852 -7.41 -62.72 22.02
N SER A 853 -7.24 -63.91 21.42
CA SER A 853 -6.62 -64.09 20.09
C SER A 853 -7.05 -65.38 19.34
N PHE A 854 -6.41 -65.66 18.18
CA PHE A 854 -6.59 -66.80 17.23
C PHE A 854 -7.80 -66.70 16.27
N GLY A 855 -7.80 -67.31 15.06
CA GLY A 855 -6.75 -68.08 14.33
C GLY A 855 -7.18 -68.39 12.86
N ARG A 856 -6.25 -68.44 11.89
CA ARG A 856 -5.57 -69.64 11.29
C ARG A 856 -6.27 -70.32 10.08
N GLY A 857 -5.49 -70.58 9.02
CA GLY A 857 -5.82 -71.44 7.85
C GLY A 857 -5.90 -70.68 6.52
N THR A 858 -5.42 -71.16 5.36
CA THR A 858 -4.61 -72.36 5.02
C THR A 858 -3.84 -72.09 3.69
N ALA A 859 -2.85 -72.90 3.31
CA ALA A 859 -1.95 -72.62 2.15
C ALA A 859 -1.83 -73.80 1.15
N LEU A 860 -1.43 -73.52 -0.11
CA LEU A 860 -0.98 -74.50 -1.12
C LEU A 860 -0.30 -73.81 -2.35
N GLY A 861 0.61 -74.51 -3.05
CA GLY A 861 1.13 -74.14 -4.39
C GLY A 861 2.53 -73.50 -4.43
N VAL A 862 3.34 -73.82 -5.47
CA VAL A 862 4.77 -73.43 -5.61
C VAL A 862 5.14 -73.00 -7.05
N SER A 863 6.16 -72.13 -7.14
CA SER A 863 6.86 -71.55 -8.32
C SER A 863 7.52 -72.58 -9.30
N PRO A 864 8.11 -72.21 -10.47
CA PRO A 864 8.82 -70.93 -10.76
C PRO A 864 8.66 -70.25 -12.14
N GLY A 865 8.96 -68.95 -12.17
CA GLY A 865 9.22 -68.14 -13.38
C GLY A 865 9.71 -66.72 -13.00
N GLN A 866 10.77 -66.21 -13.64
CA GLN A 866 11.37 -64.89 -13.34
C GLN A 866 10.87 -63.78 -14.31
N PRO A 867 11.04 -62.46 -14.02
CA PRO A 867 11.64 -61.85 -12.82
C PRO A 867 10.78 -60.73 -12.18
N HIS A 868 10.31 -60.93 -10.93
CA HIS A 868 9.84 -59.82 -10.07
C HIS A 868 10.23 -60.06 -8.61
N CYS A 869 10.99 -59.13 -8.01
CA CYS A 869 10.94 -58.72 -6.60
C CYS A 869 12.15 -57.84 -6.22
N ASN A 870 11.91 -56.55 -5.93
CA ASN A 870 12.14 -55.95 -4.60
C ASN A 870 12.12 -54.42 -4.67
N ALA A 871 11.02 -53.81 -4.23
CA ALA A 871 10.97 -52.40 -3.86
C ALA A 871 10.42 -52.32 -2.42
N LYS A 872 11.34 -52.25 -1.44
CA LYS A 872 10.96 -51.96 -0.05
C LYS A 872 10.56 -50.49 0.08
N LYS A 873 9.79 -50.18 1.12
CA LYS A 873 9.54 -48.79 1.55
C LYS A 873 10.87 -48.06 1.78
N THR A 874 11.03 -46.91 1.13
CA THR A 874 11.92 -45.85 1.62
C THR A 874 11.22 -44.50 1.39
N LEU A 875 10.65 -43.93 2.45
CA LEU A 875 10.40 -42.49 2.52
C LEU A 875 11.74 -41.85 2.88
N THR A 876 12.23 -40.96 2.03
CA THR A 876 13.37 -40.08 2.33
C THR A 876 13.02 -38.67 1.88
N SER A 877 12.39 -37.92 2.78
CA SER A 877 12.46 -36.47 2.77
C SER A 877 13.90 -36.03 2.99
N GLN A 878 14.36 -35.02 2.25
CA GLN A 878 15.58 -34.28 2.57
C GLN A 878 15.21 -32.83 2.82
N VAL A 879 14.94 -32.50 4.08
CA VAL A 879 14.82 -31.11 4.54
C VAL A 879 16.24 -30.60 4.80
N ALA A 880 16.63 -29.53 4.13
CA ALA A 880 17.97 -28.95 4.25
C ALA A 880 18.11 -28.05 5.50
N ILE A 881 18.01 -28.64 6.69
CA ILE A 881 18.28 -27.93 7.95
C ILE A 881 19.79 -27.64 8.06
N ARG A 882 20.17 -26.36 8.19
CA ARG A 882 21.54 -25.94 8.55
C ARG A 882 21.58 -25.47 10.01
N TRP A 883 22.46 -26.07 10.80
CA TRP A 883 22.70 -25.74 12.21
C TRP A 883 23.95 -24.87 12.38
N ARG A 884 24.05 -24.15 13.51
CA ARG A 884 25.31 -23.56 14.02
C ARG A 884 25.53 -24.07 15.45
N THR A 885 26.73 -24.59 15.74
CA THR A 885 27.17 -24.89 17.10
C THR A 885 27.79 -23.65 17.75
N ALA A 886 27.63 -23.54 19.08
CA ALA A 886 28.19 -22.45 19.88
C ALA A 886 29.59 -22.79 20.45
N GLY A 887 30.31 -21.77 20.91
CA GLY A 887 31.60 -21.89 21.60
C GLY A 887 31.90 -20.61 22.39
N ASN A 888 32.43 -20.76 23.61
CA ASN A 888 32.50 -19.68 24.60
C ASN A 888 33.52 -18.57 24.28
N GLY A 889 33.23 -17.37 24.79
CA GLY A 889 33.89 -16.13 24.34
C GLY A 889 35.00 -15.58 25.23
N SER A 890 35.64 -14.55 24.69
CA SER A 890 36.41 -13.51 25.40
C SER A 890 36.68 -12.34 24.41
N SER A 891 37.22 -11.23 24.88
CA SER A 891 37.40 -9.96 24.15
C SER A 891 38.89 -9.61 23.93
N VAL A 892 39.33 -8.58 23.19
CA VAL A 892 38.67 -7.34 22.67
C VAL A 892 39.22 -6.99 21.26
N ALA A 893 38.72 -5.88 20.70
CA ALA A 893 39.32 -4.99 19.68
C ALA A 893 38.90 -5.16 18.19
N PRO A 894 38.78 -4.06 17.42
CA PRO A 894 38.10 -4.06 16.12
C PRO A 894 39.03 -4.26 14.91
N SER A 895 38.57 -5.07 13.95
CA SER A 895 39.04 -5.09 12.57
C SER A 895 37.90 -4.77 11.58
N THR A 896 38.29 -4.45 10.34
CA THR A 896 37.52 -3.74 9.30
C THR A 896 36.19 -4.40 8.87
N PRO A 897 35.26 -3.61 8.27
CA PRO A 897 34.05 -4.14 7.65
C PRO A 897 34.36 -5.07 6.46
N LYS A 898 33.35 -5.86 6.07
CA LYS A 898 33.35 -6.86 5.00
C LYS A 898 32.08 -6.66 4.12
N PRO A 899 32.05 -7.19 2.89
CA PRO A 899 31.05 -6.83 1.88
C PRO A 899 29.72 -7.58 2.04
N GLY A 900 28.73 -7.19 1.24
CA GLY A 900 27.52 -7.97 1.00
C GLY A 900 27.63 -8.88 -0.22
N VAL A 901 26.61 -9.71 -0.40
CA VAL A 901 26.31 -10.43 -1.65
C VAL A 901 24.84 -10.22 -2.01
N TYR A 902 24.54 -10.17 -3.31
CA TYR A 902 23.16 -10.29 -3.79
C TYR A 902 22.83 -11.74 -4.05
N ARG A 903 21.63 -12.16 -3.69
CA ARG A 903 21.02 -13.45 -4.00
C ARG A 903 19.74 -13.16 -4.77
N ILE A 904 19.69 -13.58 -6.02
CA ILE A 904 18.53 -13.46 -6.90
C ILE A 904 17.81 -14.80 -6.91
N VAL A 905 16.50 -14.76 -6.71
CA VAL A 905 15.62 -15.92 -6.75
C VAL A 905 14.58 -15.70 -7.83
N TYR A 906 14.34 -16.69 -8.69
CA TYR A 906 13.28 -16.63 -9.72
C TYR A 906 12.51 -17.95 -9.74
N THR A 907 11.20 -17.92 -9.53
CA THR A 907 10.36 -19.13 -9.56
C THR A 907 9.61 -19.19 -10.89
N GLY A 908 9.91 -20.20 -11.71
CA GLY A 908 9.42 -20.30 -13.09
C GLY A 908 7.94 -20.65 -13.20
N ASP A 909 7.07 -19.68 -12.94
CA ASP A 909 5.66 -19.94 -12.64
C ASP A 909 4.78 -20.21 -13.88
N ARG A 910 3.71 -20.99 -13.69
CA ARG A 910 2.62 -21.06 -14.68
C ARG A 910 1.64 -19.90 -14.44
N LEU A 911 1.65 -18.92 -15.35
CA LEU A 911 0.48 -18.05 -15.52
C LEU A 911 -0.77 -18.91 -15.75
N HIS A 912 -1.80 -18.71 -14.92
CA HIS A 912 -3.04 -19.50 -14.95
C HIS A 912 -3.92 -19.08 -16.14
N SER A 913 -3.54 -19.52 -17.34
CA SER A 913 -4.31 -19.30 -18.57
C SER A 913 -5.48 -20.29 -18.65
N ASP A 914 -6.63 -19.90 -18.09
CA ASP A 914 -7.89 -20.64 -18.25
C ASP A 914 -8.41 -20.56 -19.70
N CYS A 915 -7.85 -21.42 -20.56
CA CYS A 915 -8.31 -21.65 -21.93
C CYS A 915 -8.27 -23.14 -22.28
N LYS A 916 -9.46 -23.76 -22.28
CA LYS A 916 -9.67 -25.01 -23.01
C LYS A 916 -9.62 -24.70 -24.52
N THR A 917 -8.54 -25.11 -25.21
CA THR A 917 -8.62 -26.13 -26.29
C THR A 917 -7.28 -26.45 -26.99
N VAL A 918 -6.93 -27.74 -26.95
CA VAL A 918 -6.49 -28.59 -28.09
C VAL A 918 -5.14 -28.31 -28.81
N SER A 919 -4.49 -29.43 -29.14
CA SER A 919 -3.38 -29.66 -30.07
C SER A 919 -1.95 -29.29 -29.62
N SER A 920 -1.10 -30.31 -29.68
CA SER A 920 0.32 -30.31 -29.40
C SER A 920 1.15 -29.82 -30.60
N PHE A 921 2.29 -29.21 -30.33
CA PHE A 921 3.51 -29.43 -31.13
C PHE A 921 4.75 -29.45 -30.24
N SER A 922 5.79 -30.14 -30.70
CA SER A 922 7.00 -30.44 -29.93
C SER A 922 8.25 -29.80 -30.53
N GLY A 923 9.12 -29.21 -29.70
CA GLY A 923 10.50 -28.92 -30.10
C GLY A 923 11.15 -27.75 -29.35
N VAL A 924 12.48 -27.87 -29.16
CA VAL A 924 13.41 -26.84 -28.66
C VAL A 924 13.19 -26.38 -27.20
N SER A 925 14.16 -26.68 -26.34
CA SER A 925 14.29 -26.07 -25.01
C SER A 925 15.07 -24.75 -25.08
N PRO A 926 14.58 -23.63 -24.53
CA PRO A 926 15.41 -22.45 -24.31
C PRO A 926 16.44 -22.73 -23.20
N GLU A 927 17.68 -22.31 -23.39
CA GLU A 927 18.63 -22.12 -22.31
C GLU A 927 18.45 -20.70 -21.76
N PHE A 928 18.19 -20.58 -20.46
CA PHE A 928 18.11 -19.30 -19.76
C PHE A 928 19.47 -18.99 -19.13
N GLN A 929 19.91 -17.73 -19.22
CA GLN A 929 21.08 -17.24 -18.50
C GLN A 929 20.71 -15.97 -17.76
N LEU A 930 21.22 -15.83 -16.53
CA LEU A 930 21.00 -14.68 -15.68
C LEU A 930 22.20 -13.73 -15.77
N TYR A 931 21.92 -12.44 -15.88
CA TYR A 931 22.92 -11.36 -15.84
C TYR A 931 22.47 -10.26 -14.88
N VAL A 932 23.44 -9.54 -14.29
CA VAL A 932 23.29 -8.50 -13.24
C VAL A 932 24.03 -7.24 -13.65
#